data_AF-A0A855MS25-F1
#
_entry.id   AF-A0A855MS25-F1
#
_cell.length_a   1.000
_cell.length_b   1.000
_cell.length_c   1.000
_cell.angle_alpha   90.00
_cell.angle_beta   90.00
_cell.angle_gamma   90.00
#
_symmetry.space_group_name_H-M   'P 1'
#
loop_
_entity.id
_entity.type
_entity.pdbx_description
1 polymer ?
#
loop_
_entity_poly.entity_id
_entity_poly.type
_entity_poly.pdbx_seq_one_letter_code
_entity_poly.pdbx_strand_id
1 'polypeptide(L)'
;MKKGIMFLFFVLYLVIFLGAEVGVLVSEASENFYGPSSYQTILEGTLRSLEYRNIEYELLDTTIVNNIGIPDYIKVLILHDNASLTEREVSEIEAFLQRGGKILGGYEATLRYSDGKIRSNYIVGPYLGIQYSNWERGEYNYMRITEEGKKVFGEEMPDYIKMPRGFTFTFKTIDPEVKRLAEWSKDSEGNPSTSYEDNCAVVLGKSGIFFSENVFALALGDYIFQKLIANATRYLLDLPPTPIDVIEIELSKVENNIKEMKNEIERIQPHVTKERYFSLLNSINELEKRLRDVKIKESSMEEVSKLKEDLKIVRSYTFPSDKIETRAVWLDYSAIAQAKTPQNLSKIINELSDLNFNLLLPEIIYQGRTISKTLSETTGYPLSELFEEWEEDPLQIIISEAHKRGMEVHPWVWTFAIAHTSPSPMMYLHPEWLEKDKFGNIYSESQTVWLSHSNQEARNFIKNAILFLVNEFDVDGIHLDYLRYASDYMGYDECTIKKFFQESGIDPLTIEKYSPETVTWQLWRENLVTSFVQEIYREVKKIKPKIIVSVAVGPSLSESRLKYKQNWGNWAQNRYVDVLFPMDYKSSLEDLEIVLEGQKNYSRYVHIYPGLAAFALKNEDEMMRQIKVVKEKGFPGVAIFSTSYIKNLNPTTTKTIDLSLLKTGYFREDAITAHAPTKGFFETFIEEIEDSIVILQENGFLTDEETKWLKEKIKNILIWNKNGIVNFWQQLSALKIQIASNITNYDASIILIEEIYKMMDILRPILYAKEREGKAPIKATKPPEMVVVENLIPLPKMQIQKVSTPPVIDGEIDNIWEEIEWSNNFLTNDRGEPFPFETKVKAFYDENYLYVLFSCEEPALYEMKVIEGPRDTRVYLGDSVEVFIWPDESVPSKYYHYVVSANGTIYDEIMLDSRWNGHIKAATNKLKEEWIAELKIDLQEIGVDVSKITRVNFTRNRWKGDAALYGCWSCTYGSFHTPERFGYLEFL
;
A
#
# COMPACT_ATOMS: atom_id res chain seq x y z
N MET A 1 68.06 -37.66 27.41
CA MET A 1 68.39 -36.54 28.33
C MET A 1 68.53 -35.28 27.49
N LYS A 2 67.48 -34.49 27.34
CA LYS A 2 67.23 -33.31 28.21
C LYS A 2 68.47 -32.41 28.32
N LYS A 3 68.63 -31.51 27.34
CA LYS A 3 69.09 -30.11 27.47
C LYS A 3 69.30 -29.56 26.06
N GLY A 4 68.32 -28.81 25.58
CA GLY A 4 68.26 -28.26 24.22
C GLY A 4 66.87 -27.74 23.86
N ILE A 5 65.85 -28.15 24.63
CA ILE A 5 64.44 -27.70 24.53
C ILE A 5 64.21 -26.29 25.14
N MET A 6 65.25 -25.56 25.54
CA MET A 6 65.09 -24.29 26.28
C MET A 6 65.75 -23.07 25.62
N PHE A 7 66.13 -23.16 24.34
CA PHE A 7 66.65 -22.00 23.59
C PHE A 7 65.88 -21.74 22.28
N LEU A 8 64.98 -22.65 21.88
CA LEU A 8 64.11 -22.49 20.71
C LEU A 8 62.81 -21.71 21.01
N PHE A 9 62.54 -21.38 22.27
CA PHE A 9 61.34 -20.67 22.71
C PHE A 9 61.52 -19.15 22.88
N PHE A 10 62.73 -18.61 22.69
CA PHE A 10 63.03 -17.19 22.95
C PHE A 10 63.48 -16.40 21.71
N VAL A 11 63.55 -17.02 20.54
CA VAL A 11 63.91 -16.35 19.26
C VAL A 11 62.83 -16.56 18.17
N LEU A 12 61.71 -17.21 18.51
CA LEU A 12 60.51 -17.32 17.67
C LEU A 12 59.30 -16.54 18.24
N TYR A 13 59.58 -15.50 19.05
CA TYR A 13 58.60 -14.55 19.59
C TYR A 13 59.00 -13.11 19.20
N LEU A 14 59.37 -12.95 17.93
CA LEU A 14 59.46 -11.67 17.25
C LEU A 14 58.91 -11.82 15.83
N VAL A 15 57.75 -12.45 15.71
CA VAL A 15 56.79 -12.02 14.70
C VAL A 15 56.34 -10.66 15.21
N ILE A 16 56.87 -9.60 14.58
CA ILE A 16 56.28 -8.28 14.66
C ILE A 16 54.81 -8.50 14.33
N PHE A 17 53.92 -8.37 15.32
CA PHE A 17 52.50 -8.14 15.04
C PHE A 17 52.49 -6.84 14.22
N LEU A 18 52.52 -6.96 12.90
CA LEU A 18 52.10 -5.89 12.01
C LEU A 18 50.60 -5.82 12.27
N GLY A 19 50.17 -4.88 13.13
CA GLY A 19 48.75 -4.64 13.36
C GLY A 19 48.07 -4.33 12.03
N ALA A 20 46.78 -4.69 11.92
CA ALA A 20 46.03 -4.44 10.69
C ALA A 20 46.01 -2.93 10.41
N GLU A 21 46.18 -2.53 9.15
CA GLU A 21 46.17 -1.09 8.78
C GLU A 21 44.76 -0.49 8.74
N VAL A 22 43.72 -1.32 8.96
CA VAL A 22 42.31 -0.93 8.98
C VAL A 22 41.73 -1.11 10.37
N GLY A 23 41.16 -0.03 10.93
CA GLY A 23 40.39 -0.08 12.18
C GLY A 23 38.90 0.07 11.90
N VAL A 24 38.06 -0.69 12.58
CA VAL A 24 36.60 -0.56 12.57
C VAL A 24 36.15 -0.07 13.93
N LEU A 25 35.57 1.14 14.00
CA LEU A 25 35.13 1.73 15.26
C LEU A 25 33.82 1.09 15.74
N VAL A 26 33.85 0.43 16.88
CA VAL A 26 32.66 -0.14 17.53
C VAL A 26 32.25 0.76 18.71
N SER A 27 31.32 1.69 18.46
CA SER A 27 30.88 2.66 19.47
C SER A 27 29.65 2.20 20.25
N GLU A 28 29.77 2.14 21.57
CA GLU A 28 28.66 1.85 22.50
C GLU A 28 27.56 2.92 22.42
N ALA A 29 27.91 4.19 22.18
CA ALA A 29 26.94 5.27 22.04
C ALA A 29 26.06 5.11 20.79
N SER A 30 26.65 4.63 19.69
CA SER A 30 25.92 4.32 18.46
C SER A 30 25.07 3.05 18.60
N GLU A 31 25.57 2.03 19.29
CA GLU A 31 24.79 0.82 19.60
C GLU A 31 23.54 1.16 20.43
N ASN A 32 23.69 2.00 21.46
CA ASN A 32 22.58 2.46 22.29
C ASN A 32 21.55 3.28 21.50
N PHE A 33 22.00 4.06 20.51
CA PHE A 33 21.12 4.85 19.65
C PHE A 33 20.29 3.98 18.70
N TYR A 34 20.90 3.03 18.01
CA TYR A 34 20.22 2.18 17.03
C TYR A 34 19.51 0.96 17.62
N GLY A 35 19.92 0.56 18.82
CA GLY A 35 19.59 -0.72 19.43
C GLY A 35 20.53 -1.85 18.96
N PRO A 36 20.80 -2.87 19.80
CA PRO A 36 21.82 -3.89 19.53
C PRO A 36 21.64 -4.65 18.21
N SER A 37 20.40 -5.02 17.85
CA SER A 37 20.13 -5.80 16.64
C SER A 37 20.43 -5.04 15.35
N SER A 38 20.05 -3.76 15.30
CA SER A 38 20.28 -2.90 14.14
C SER A 38 21.77 -2.62 13.98
N TYR A 39 22.44 -2.26 15.07
CA TYR A 39 23.86 -1.98 15.06
C TYR A 39 24.72 -3.20 14.67
N GLN A 40 24.35 -4.38 15.18
CA GLN A 40 24.98 -5.65 14.80
C GLN A 40 24.85 -5.95 13.30
N THR A 41 23.69 -5.64 12.70
CA THR A 41 23.46 -5.81 11.25
C THR A 41 24.44 -4.96 10.43
N ILE A 42 24.67 -3.70 10.85
CA ILE A 42 25.60 -2.76 10.20
C ILE A 42 27.05 -3.25 10.35
N LEU A 43 27.42 -3.68 11.57
CA LEU A 43 28.74 -4.23 11.85
C LEU A 43 29.01 -5.47 11.00
N GLU A 44 28.10 -6.45 10.99
CA GLU A 44 28.26 -7.68 10.20
C GLU A 44 28.38 -7.40 8.70
N GLY A 45 27.59 -6.46 8.16
CA GLY A 45 27.71 -6.05 6.76
C GLY A 45 29.11 -5.47 6.46
N THR A 46 29.65 -4.66 7.37
CA THR A 46 31.02 -4.14 7.28
C THR A 46 32.06 -5.26 7.32
N LEU A 47 31.97 -6.17 8.29
CA LEU A 47 32.96 -7.24 8.46
C LEU A 47 32.96 -8.19 7.25
N ARG A 48 31.77 -8.59 6.78
CA ARG A 48 31.64 -9.41 5.56
C ARG A 48 32.27 -8.75 4.34
N SER A 49 32.18 -7.43 4.23
CA SER A 49 32.79 -6.68 3.13
C SER A 49 34.31 -6.80 3.14
N LEU A 50 34.92 -6.69 4.31
CA LEU A 50 36.38 -6.80 4.49
C LEU A 50 36.85 -8.25 4.28
N GLU A 51 36.13 -9.21 4.85
CA GLU A 51 36.40 -10.64 4.72
C GLU A 51 36.25 -11.14 3.30
N TYR A 52 35.22 -10.68 2.57
CA TYR A 52 34.98 -11.01 1.17
C TYR A 52 36.20 -10.77 0.27
N ARG A 53 37.09 -9.84 0.64
CA ARG A 53 38.30 -9.48 -0.12
C ARG A 53 39.60 -9.60 0.68
N ASN A 54 39.61 -10.38 1.76
CA ASN A 54 40.79 -10.63 2.61
C ASN A 54 41.49 -9.34 3.06
N ILE A 55 40.72 -8.31 3.44
CA ILE A 55 41.27 -7.10 4.03
C ILE A 55 41.39 -7.37 5.54
N GLU A 56 42.62 -7.38 6.04
CA GLU A 56 42.87 -7.51 7.49
C GLU A 56 42.38 -6.25 8.22
N TYR A 57 41.72 -6.43 9.36
CA TYR A 57 41.14 -5.34 10.16
C TYR A 57 41.24 -5.62 11.65
N GLU A 58 41.16 -4.55 12.45
CA GLU A 58 41.05 -4.59 13.91
C GLU A 58 39.77 -3.89 14.37
N LEU A 59 39.08 -4.47 15.35
CA LEU A 59 37.95 -3.81 16.01
C LEU A 59 38.47 -2.88 17.10
N LEU A 60 38.06 -1.62 17.03
CA LEU A 60 38.39 -0.59 18.00
C LEU A 60 37.12 -0.24 18.78
N ASP A 61 36.90 -0.91 19.91
CA ASP A 61 35.75 -0.59 20.76
C ASP A 61 35.95 0.72 21.55
N THR A 62 34.87 1.26 22.11
CA THR A 62 34.90 2.49 22.93
C THR A 62 35.91 2.40 24.08
N THR A 63 36.14 1.22 24.67
CA THR A 63 37.10 1.05 25.78
C THR A 63 38.54 1.20 25.28
N ILE A 64 38.86 0.59 24.14
CA ILE A 64 40.17 0.69 23.47
C ILE A 64 40.43 2.15 23.10
N VAL A 65 39.51 2.78 22.38
CA VAL A 65 39.67 4.17 21.93
C VAL A 65 39.83 5.13 23.12
N ASN A 66 39.07 4.95 24.20
CA ASN A 66 39.18 5.81 25.37
C ASN A 66 40.51 5.64 26.12
N ASN A 67 41.03 4.42 26.22
CA ASN A 67 42.21 4.11 27.03
C ASN A 67 43.53 4.30 26.30
N ILE A 68 43.60 3.89 25.03
CA ILE A 68 44.85 3.87 24.25
C ILE A 68 44.79 4.72 22.98
N GLY A 69 43.64 5.32 22.66
CA GLY A 69 43.43 6.06 21.41
C GLY A 69 43.38 5.15 20.18
N ILE A 70 43.27 5.77 19.00
CA ILE A 70 43.42 5.03 17.74
C ILE A 70 44.92 4.75 17.54
N PRO A 71 45.37 3.50 17.29
CA PRO A 71 46.79 3.20 17.08
C PRO A 71 47.41 3.89 15.85
N ASP A 72 48.72 4.15 15.89
CA ASP A 72 49.44 4.85 14.81
C ASP A 72 49.62 4.02 13.54
N TYR A 73 49.56 2.68 13.62
CA TYR A 73 49.65 1.80 12.45
C TYR A 73 48.34 1.70 11.67
N ILE A 74 47.22 2.14 12.26
CA ILE A 74 45.95 2.25 11.54
C ILE A 74 46.07 3.39 10.54
N LYS A 75 45.82 3.09 9.27
CA LYS A 75 45.81 4.07 8.17
C LYS A 75 44.39 4.44 7.75
N VAL A 76 43.46 3.49 7.85
CA VAL A 76 42.05 3.68 7.49
C VAL A 76 41.17 3.34 8.67
N LEU A 77 40.34 4.30 9.09
CA LEU A 77 39.31 4.10 10.11
C LEU A 77 37.93 4.00 9.45
N ILE A 78 37.25 2.88 9.64
CA ILE A 78 35.88 2.66 9.17
C ILE A 78 34.91 3.11 10.26
N LEU A 79 34.13 4.12 9.93
CA LEU A 79 33.03 4.64 10.73
C LEU A 79 31.72 4.09 10.15
N HIS A 80 31.42 2.82 10.45
CA HIS A 80 30.28 2.10 9.89
C HIS A 80 28.97 2.60 10.51
N ASP A 81 28.52 3.76 10.03
CA ASP A 81 27.35 4.47 10.53
C ASP A 81 27.37 4.67 12.06
N ASN A 82 28.53 5.06 12.61
CA ASN A 82 28.65 5.45 14.02
C ASN A 82 27.96 6.81 14.25
N ALA A 83 26.63 6.83 14.29
CA ALA A 83 25.84 8.05 14.32
C ALA A 83 26.07 8.89 15.57
N SER A 84 26.05 8.25 16.74
CA SER A 84 26.23 8.87 18.05
C SER A 84 27.60 8.54 18.62
N LEU A 85 28.37 9.57 18.98
CA LEU A 85 29.71 9.44 19.55
C LEU A 85 29.86 10.25 20.84
N THR A 86 30.69 9.73 21.74
CA THR A 86 31.15 10.46 22.93
C THR A 86 32.22 11.49 22.56
N GLU A 87 32.32 12.57 23.34
CA GLU A 87 33.33 13.63 23.09
C GLU A 87 34.78 13.10 23.09
N ARG A 88 35.04 11.99 23.78
CA ARG A 88 36.36 11.33 23.76
C ARG A 88 36.62 10.63 22.42
N GLU A 89 35.66 9.86 21.90
CA GLU A 89 35.76 9.25 20.56
C GLU A 89 35.93 10.32 19.48
N VAL A 90 35.18 11.43 19.59
CA VAL A 90 35.32 12.61 18.71
C VAL A 90 36.76 13.13 18.70
N SER A 91 37.32 13.40 19.88
CA SER A 91 38.69 13.91 20.01
C SER A 91 39.74 12.98 19.42
N GLU A 92 39.56 11.65 19.54
CA GLU A 92 40.50 10.66 19.00
C GLU A 92 40.39 10.54 17.47
N ILE A 93 39.17 10.61 16.92
CA ILE A 93 38.96 10.66 15.46
C ILE A 93 39.60 11.91 14.86
N GLU A 94 39.42 13.08 15.48
CA GLU A 94 40.06 14.32 15.01
C GLU A 94 41.59 14.22 15.09
N ALA A 95 42.15 13.66 16.17
CA ALA A 95 43.59 13.44 16.29
C ALA A 95 44.13 12.48 15.22
N PHE A 96 43.39 11.43 14.89
CA PHE A 96 43.71 10.49 13.82
C PHE A 96 43.70 11.17 12.44
N LEU A 97 42.71 12.00 12.16
CA LEU A 97 42.62 12.77 10.91
C LEU A 97 43.74 13.81 10.79
N GLN A 98 44.06 14.52 11.88
CA GLN A 98 45.12 15.53 11.93
C GLN A 98 46.52 14.94 11.65
N ARG A 99 46.76 13.67 12.00
CA ARG A 99 48.02 12.97 11.69
C ARG A 99 48.03 12.27 10.33
N GLY A 100 47.03 12.53 9.48
CA GLY A 100 46.97 12.01 8.11
C GLY A 100 46.24 10.68 7.94
N GLY A 101 45.52 10.23 8.97
CA GLY A 101 44.61 9.08 8.86
C GLY A 101 43.48 9.33 7.86
N LYS A 102 43.01 8.27 7.22
CA LYS A 102 41.89 8.30 6.27
C LYS A 102 40.64 7.67 6.87
N ILE A 103 39.46 8.17 6.53
CA ILE A 103 38.19 7.59 6.98
C ILE A 103 37.38 6.99 5.83
N LEU A 104 36.63 5.93 6.15
CA LEU A 104 35.53 5.44 5.34
C LEU A 104 34.28 5.50 6.20
N GLY A 105 33.32 6.34 5.85
CA GLY A 105 32.10 6.51 6.64
C GLY A 105 30.88 6.80 5.77
N GLY A 106 29.72 6.95 6.38
CA GLY A 106 28.54 7.38 5.64
C GLY A 106 27.28 7.46 6.47
N TYR A 107 26.19 7.87 5.81
CA TYR A 107 24.86 8.05 6.39
C TYR A 107 24.87 9.06 7.54
N GLU A 108 24.68 8.61 8.78
CA GLU A 108 24.64 9.46 9.98
C GLU A 108 25.97 9.48 10.73
N ALA A 109 27.02 8.81 10.23
CA ALA A 109 28.31 8.69 10.92
C ALA A 109 28.84 10.04 11.41
N THR A 110 28.96 10.19 12.74
CA THR A 110 29.41 11.40 13.46
C THR A 110 28.45 12.60 13.47
N LEU A 111 27.19 12.40 13.05
CA LEU A 111 26.21 13.48 12.95
C LEU A 111 25.50 13.76 14.29
N ARG A 112 25.66 12.92 15.31
CA ARG A 112 24.94 13.06 16.58
C ARG A 112 25.86 13.17 17.80
N TYR A 113 25.35 13.80 18.84
CA TYR A 113 25.91 13.73 20.18
C TYR A 113 25.63 12.36 20.81
N SER A 114 26.28 12.04 21.92
CA SER A 114 26.09 10.78 22.64
C SER A 114 24.68 10.60 23.21
N ASP A 115 23.90 11.69 23.34
CA ASP A 115 22.48 11.66 23.74
C ASP A 115 21.51 11.48 22.55
N GLY A 116 22.04 11.28 21.33
CA GLY A 116 21.25 11.05 20.11
C GLY A 116 20.79 12.34 19.40
N LYS A 117 21.04 13.53 19.97
CA LYS A 117 20.68 14.80 19.29
C LYS A 117 21.56 15.05 18.09
N ILE A 118 20.99 15.62 17.04
CA ILE A 118 21.69 15.94 15.79
C ILE A 118 22.62 17.16 15.99
N ARG A 119 23.82 17.10 15.40
CA ARG A 119 24.78 18.20 15.29
C ARG A 119 24.42 19.05 14.06
N SER A 120 24.92 20.28 14.00
CA SER A 120 24.74 21.15 12.83
C SER A 120 25.49 20.66 11.58
N ASN A 121 26.50 19.81 11.76
CA ASN A 121 27.22 19.14 10.69
C ASN A 121 27.89 17.87 11.24
N TYR A 122 28.35 17.00 10.34
CA TYR A 122 29.26 15.91 10.65
C TYR A 122 30.55 16.43 11.28
N ILE A 123 31.05 15.75 12.31
CA ILE A 123 32.38 16.04 12.90
C ILE A 123 33.48 15.89 11.86
N VAL A 124 33.37 14.86 11.01
CA VAL A 124 34.35 14.61 9.94
C VAL A 124 34.15 15.51 8.72
N GLY A 125 33.07 16.30 8.69
CA GLY A 125 32.67 17.15 7.57
C GLY A 125 33.79 18.11 7.11
N PRO A 126 34.41 18.89 8.00
CA PRO A 126 35.53 19.78 7.64
C PRO A 126 36.74 19.08 7.02
N TYR A 127 37.03 17.84 7.42
CA TYR A 127 38.16 17.05 6.91
C TYR A 127 37.86 16.42 5.54
N LEU A 128 36.58 16.16 5.28
CA LEU A 128 36.10 15.63 4.01
C LEU A 128 35.68 16.72 3.01
N GLY A 129 35.55 17.96 3.45
CA GLY A 129 35.03 19.06 2.63
C GLY A 129 33.53 18.93 2.34
N ILE A 130 32.76 18.37 3.28
CA ILE A 130 31.30 18.23 3.16
C ILE A 130 30.55 18.92 4.29
N GLN A 131 29.30 19.29 3.99
CA GLN A 131 28.35 19.81 4.95
C GLN A 131 27.03 19.07 4.83
N TYR A 132 26.52 18.56 5.96
CA TYR A 132 25.18 18.01 6.08
C TYR A 132 24.15 19.01 5.52
N SER A 133 23.25 18.51 4.67
CA SER A 133 22.20 19.31 4.04
C SER A 133 20.87 18.97 4.70
N ASN A 134 20.23 17.87 4.31
CA ASN A 134 18.92 17.47 4.83
C ASN A 134 18.75 15.95 4.86
N TRP A 135 17.64 15.52 5.47
CA TRP A 135 17.15 14.16 5.36
C TRP A 135 16.02 14.11 4.34
N GLU A 136 16.16 13.27 3.31
CA GLU A 136 15.27 13.29 2.15
C GLU A 136 14.67 11.92 1.85
N ARG A 137 13.39 11.87 1.44
CA ARG A 137 12.62 10.63 1.20
C ARG A 137 11.82 10.69 -0.11
N GLY A 138 11.91 9.61 -0.89
CA GLY A 138 11.09 9.36 -2.09
C GLY A 138 11.76 9.69 -3.43
N GLU A 139 12.91 10.33 -3.43
CA GLU A 139 13.55 10.87 -4.65
C GLU A 139 14.75 10.05 -5.14
N TYR A 140 15.33 9.17 -4.31
CA TYR A 140 16.64 8.55 -4.55
C TYR A 140 16.58 7.05 -4.81
N ASN A 141 16.22 6.67 -6.04
CA ASN A 141 16.05 5.25 -6.37
C ASN A 141 17.32 4.59 -6.92
N TYR A 142 18.27 5.38 -7.43
CA TYR A 142 19.51 4.89 -8.04
C TYR A 142 20.71 5.75 -7.65
N MET A 143 21.83 5.09 -7.37
CA MET A 143 23.15 5.70 -7.22
C MET A 143 23.94 5.50 -8.53
N ARG A 144 24.25 6.60 -9.21
CA ARG A 144 25.02 6.63 -10.47
C ARG A 144 26.51 6.75 -10.17
N ILE A 145 27.30 5.77 -10.56
CA ILE A 145 28.76 5.80 -10.37
C ILE A 145 29.38 6.76 -11.41
N THR A 146 30.23 7.69 -10.97
CA THR A 146 30.94 8.61 -11.87
C THR A 146 32.21 7.97 -12.44
N GLU A 147 32.82 8.59 -13.45
CA GLU A 147 34.13 8.17 -13.97
C GLU A 147 35.23 8.22 -12.90
N GLU A 148 35.17 9.17 -11.95
CA GLU A 148 36.07 9.16 -10.78
C GLU A 148 35.72 8.02 -9.82
N GLY A 149 34.42 7.72 -9.66
CA GLY A 149 33.94 6.56 -8.91
C GLY A 149 34.46 5.24 -9.44
N LYS A 150 34.48 5.03 -10.76
CA LYS A 150 35.02 3.81 -11.38
C LYS A 150 36.49 3.58 -11.07
N LYS A 151 37.30 4.63 -10.98
CA LYS A 151 38.72 4.53 -10.57
C LYS A 151 38.89 4.04 -9.13
N VAL A 152 37.91 4.32 -8.27
CA VAL A 152 37.91 3.92 -6.85
C VAL A 152 37.30 2.53 -6.67
N PHE A 153 36.11 2.33 -7.22
CA PHE A 153 35.29 1.15 -6.97
C PHE A 153 35.51 0.01 -7.99
N GLY A 154 36.22 0.28 -9.10
CA GLY A 154 36.46 -0.65 -10.20
C GLY A 154 35.68 -0.25 -11.46
N GLU A 155 36.31 -0.42 -12.63
CA GLU A 155 35.74 -0.09 -13.96
C GLU A 155 34.49 -0.92 -14.30
N GLU A 156 34.39 -2.10 -13.68
CA GLU A 156 33.32 -3.05 -13.84
C GLU A 156 32.15 -2.86 -12.87
N MET A 157 32.15 -1.80 -12.05
CA MET A 157 30.97 -1.40 -11.30
C MET A 157 29.83 -1.01 -12.25
N PRO A 158 28.58 -1.43 -11.99
CA PRO A 158 27.44 -0.99 -12.79
C PRO A 158 27.32 0.54 -12.73
N ASP A 159 26.98 1.15 -13.86
CA ASP A 159 26.81 2.60 -13.95
C ASP A 159 25.72 3.12 -12.99
N TYR A 160 24.71 2.28 -12.71
CA TYR A 160 23.61 2.57 -11.80
C TYR A 160 23.40 1.42 -10.82
N ILE A 161 23.39 1.75 -9.54
CA ILE A 161 23.08 0.82 -8.45
C ILE A 161 21.71 1.18 -7.91
N LYS A 162 20.77 0.24 -7.99
CA LYS A 162 19.42 0.43 -7.47
C LYS A 162 19.43 0.42 -5.94
N MET A 163 18.86 1.45 -5.33
CA MET A 163 18.70 1.50 -3.89
C MET A 163 17.41 0.78 -3.45
N PRO A 164 17.44 0.01 -2.36
CA PRO A 164 16.27 -0.73 -1.89
C PRO A 164 15.19 0.18 -1.29
N ARG A 165 15.54 1.42 -0.96
CA ARG A 165 14.65 2.44 -0.36
C ARG A 165 15.00 3.80 -0.96
N GLY A 166 14.00 4.66 -1.17
CA GLY A 166 14.17 5.95 -1.83
C GLY A 166 14.58 7.12 -0.94
N PHE A 167 15.21 6.89 0.22
CA PHE A 167 15.60 7.96 1.17
C PHE A 167 17.10 7.95 1.42
N THR A 168 17.68 9.09 1.87
CA THR A 168 19.10 9.24 2.21
C THR A 168 19.36 10.51 3.04
N PHE A 169 20.49 10.58 3.75
CA PHE A 169 20.99 11.85 4.32
C PHE A 169 21.85 12.57 3.29
N THR A 170 21.40 13.72 2.80
CA THR A 170 22.09 14.47 1.76
C THR A 170 23.15 15.37 2.37
N PHE A 171 24.26 15.53 1.65
CA PHE A 171 25.30 16.49 1.99
C PHE A 171 25.75 17.23 0.73
N LYS A 172 26.21 18.46 0.92
CA LYS A 172 26.81 19.28 -0.13
C LYS A 172 28.32 19.36 0.03
N THR A 173 29.03 19.55 -1.08
CA THR A 173 30.48 19.78 -1.09
C THR A 173 30.77 21.26 -0.79
N ILE A 174 31.63 21.54 0.19
CA ILE A 174 32.07 22.89 0.55
C ILE A 174 33.53 23.18 0.15
N ASP A 175 34.27 22.17 -0.29
CA ASP A 175 35.62 22.30 -0.85
C ASP A 175 35.58 21.88 -2.35
N PRO A 176 36.01 22.74 -3.29
CA PRO A 176 36.00 22.44 -4.73
C PRO A 176 36.96 21.30 -5.13
N GLU A 177 37.88 20.88 -4.26
CA GLU A 177 38.77 19.73 -4.49
C GLU A 177 38.09 18.38 -4.20
N VAL A 178 36.89 18.38 -3.61
CA VAL A 178 36.12 17.17 -3.33
C VAL A 178 35.62 16.56 -4.62
N LYS A 179 35.95 15.29 -4.85
CA LYS A 179 35.50 14.54 -6.01
C LYS A 179 34.21 13.80 -5.71
N ARG A 180 33.25 13.85 -6.63
CA ARG A 180 32.04 13.02 -6.57
C ARG A 180 32.36 11.65 -7.16
N LEU A 181 32.27 10.61 -6.33
CA LEU A 181 32.41 9.22 -6.77
C LEU A 181 31.08 8.63 -7.25
N ALA A 182 29.96 9.12 -6.72
CA ALA A 182 28.64 8.78 -7.19
C ALA A 182 27.64 9.92 -6.98
N GLU A 183 26.59 9.92 -7.78
CA GLU A 183 25.50 10.92 -7.77
C GLU A 183 24.15 10.22 -7.68
N TRP A 184 23.14 10.93 -7.21
CA TRP A 184 21.79 10.41 -7.11
C TRP A 184 20.99 10.53 -8.40
N SER A 185 20.12 9.56 -8.67
CA SER A 185 19.24 9.54 -9.84
C SER A 185 17.86 8.92 -9.53
N LYS A 186 16.81 9.47 -10.17
CA LYS A 186 15.40 9.06 -9.97
C LYS A 186 15.09 7.73 -10.63
N ASP A 187 15.76 7.45 -11.74
CA ASP A 187 15.56 6.30 -12.60
C ASP A 187 16.90 5.82 -13.17
N SER A 188 16.86 4.73 -13.93
CA SER A 188 18.02 4.20 -14.63
C SER A 188 18.39 4.99 -15.89
N GLU A 189 17.63 6.05 -16.23
CA GLU A 189 17.86 6.90 -17.42
C GLU A 189 18.78 8.08 -17.11
N GLY A 190 19.18 8.24 -15.84
CA GLY A 190 20.14 9.26 -15.42
C GLY A 190 19.50 10.60 -15.05
N ASN A 191 18.17 10.63 -14.88
CA ASN A 191 17.49 11.84 -14.44
C ASN A 191 17.93 12.16 -12.98
N PRO A 192 18.47 13.34 -12.70
CA PRO A 192 18.94 13.67 -11.36
C PRO A 192 17.77 13.76 -10.38
N SER A 193 18.00 13.30 -9.16
CA SER A 193 16.99 13.34 -8.09
C SER A 193 16.80 14.72 -7.47
N THR A 194 17.86 15.53 -7.43
CA THR A 194 17.88 16.86 -6.81
C THR A 194 18.72 17.87 -7.60
N SER A 195 18.83 19.11 -7.09
CA SER A 195 19.69 20.15 -7.64
C SER A 195 21.14 19.67 -7.78
N TYR A 196 21.89 20.17 -8.77
CA TYR A 196 23.28 19.74 -9.00
C TYR A 196 24.20 19.94 -7.78
N GLU A 197 23.88 20.91 -6.91
CA GLU A 197 24.67 21.20 -5.70
C GLU A 197 24.48 20.15 -4.60
N ASP A 198 23.27 19.57 -4.49
CA ASP A 198 22.91 18.56 -3.49
C ASP A 198 22.93 17.12 -4.04
N ASN A 199 23.25 16.94 -5.33
CA ASN A 199 23.22 15.65 -6.02
C ASN A 199 24.49 14.79 -5.79
N CYS A 200 24.89 14.58 -4.53
CA CYS A 200 26.08 13.80 -4.17
C CYS A 200 25.70 12.51 -3.41
N ALA A 201 25.90 11.35 -4.03
CA ALA A 201 25.68 10.08 -3.37
C ALA A 201 26.92 9.63 -2.59
N VAL A 202 28.11 9.80 -3.18
CA VAL A 202 29.40 9.42 -2.57
C VAL A 202 30.47 10.42 -2.95
N VAL A 203 31.32 10.80 -1.99
CA VAL A 203 32.44 11.71 -2.22
C VAL A 203 33.78 11.13 -1.80
N LEU A 204 34.83 11.64 -2.43
CA LEU A 204 36.22 11.51 -2.03
C LEU A 204 36.73 12.89 -1.62
N GLY A 205 36.87 13.08 -0.31
CA GLY A 205 37.49 14.25 0.30
C GLY A 205 38.97 14.01 0.60
N LYS A 206 39.65 15.04 1.12
CA LYS A 206 41.09 14.99 1.46
C LYS A 206 41.45 13.87 2.43
N SER A 207 40.55 13.60 3.37
CA SER A 207 40.76 12.63 4.43
C SER A 207 39.92 11.37 4.30
N GLY A 208 39.29 11.08 3.16
CA GLY A 208 38.54 9.82 3.05
C GLY A 208 37.38 9.81 2.07
N ILE A 209 36.61 8.72 2.14
CA ILE A 209 35.41 8.48 1.34
C ILE A 209 34.17 8.51 2.25
N PHE A 210 33.10 9.17 1.80
CA PHE A 210 31.86 9.27 2.57
C PHE A 210 30.61 9.01 1.73
N PHE A 211 29.75 8.11 2.20
CA PHE A 211 28.47 7.75 1.56
C PHE A 211 27.32 8.55 2.18
N SER A 212 26.36 9.00 1.38
CA SER A 212 25.13 9.65 1.90
C SER A 212 24.09 8.65 2.41
N GLU A 213 24.23 7.37 2.03
CA GLU A 213 23.33 6.27 2.41
C GLU A 213 24.07 5.21 3.24
N ASN A 214 23.33 4.41 4.03
CA ASN A 214 23.88 3.34 4.85
C ASN A 214 24.21 2.10 4.03
N VAL A 215 25.27 2.19 3.22
CA VAL A 215 25.78 1.07 2.42
C VAL A 215 26.25 -0.11 3.28
N PHE A 216 26.62 0.13 4.54
CA PHE A 216 27.11 -0.87 5.48
C PHE A 216 26.02 -1.86 5.90
N ALA A 217 24.81 -1.38 6.21
CA ALA A 217 23.65 -2.23 6.46
C ALA A 217 23.28 -3.06 5.22
N LEU A 218 23.32 -2.44 4.04
CA LEU A 218 22.96 -3.07 2.77
C LEU A 218 23.93 -4.19 2.39
N ALA A 219 25.20 -4.06 2.77
CA ALA A 219 26.23 -5.04 2.48
C ALA A 219 25.99 -6.41 3.14
N LEU A 220 25.17 -6.54 4.18
CA LEU A 220 24.91 -7.85 4.80
C LEU A 220 24.26 -8.84 3.81
N GLY A 221 23.44 -8.33 2.89
CA GLY A 221 22.67 -9.13 1.92
C GLY A 221 23.01 -8.89 0.44
N ASP A 222 23.94 -7.99 0.12
CA ASP A 222 24.21 -7.59 -1.27
C ASP A 222 25.70 -7.35 -1.54
N TYR A 223 26.23 -8.12 -2.49
CA TYR A 223 27.64 -8.14 -2.88
C TYR A 223 28.12 -6.85 -3.57
N ILE A 224 27.23 -6.08 -4.20
CA ILE A 224 27.59 -4.79 -4.80
C ILE A 224 28.00 -3.82 -3.69
N PHE A 225 27.23 -3.76 -2.60
CA PHE A 225 27.54 -2.92 -1.45
C PHE A 225 28.74 -3.43 -0.66
N GLN A 226 28.91 -4.76 -0.52
CA GLN A 226 30.13 -5.33 0.06
C GLN A 226 31.38 -4.88 -0.68
N LYS A 227 31.29 -4.85 -2.00
CA LYS A 227 32.40 -4.45 -2.84
C LYS A 227 32.65 -2.94 -2.83
N LEU A 228 31.61 -2.11 -2.80
CA LEU A 228 31.77 -0.66 -2.61
C LEU A 228 32.63 -0.37 -1.37
N ILE A 229 32.31 -1.02 -0.25
CA ILE A 229 33.06 -0.89 1.00
C ILE A 229 34.48 -1.42 0.82
N ALA A 230 34.63 -2.66 0.32
CA ALA A 230 35.95 -3.29 0.17
C ALA A 230 36.89 -2.50 -0.75
N ASN A 231 36.42 -2.06 -1.93
CA ASN A 231 37.24 -1.31 -2.87
C ASN A 231 37.47 0.13 -2.42
N ALA A 232 36.54 0.75 -1.69
CA ALA A 232 36.80 2.03 -1.02
C ALA A 232 37.94 1.89 0.00
N THR A 233 37.89 0.87 0.87
CA THR A 233 38.94 0.59 1.84
C THR A 233 40.28 0.34 1.14
N ARG A 234 40.29 -0.49 0.08
CA ARG A 234 41.50 -0.76 -0.71
C ARG A 234 42.07 0.50 -1.35
N TYR A 235 41.22 1.35 -1.94
CA TYR A 235 41.64 2.63 -2.50
C TYR A 235 42.28 3.52 -1.44
N LEU A 236 41.71 3.59 -0.23
CA LEU A 236 42.29 4.36 0.87
C LEU A 236 43.62 3.77 1.38
N LEU A 237 43.83 2.46 1.23
CA LEU A 237 45.10 1.77 1.48
C LEU A 237 46.09 1.82 0.30
N ASP A 238 45.76 2.54 -0.77
CA ASP A 238 46.55 2.60 -2.01
C ASP A 238 46.75 1.21 -2.68
N LEU A 239 45.75 0.33 -2.52
CA LEU A 239 45.66 -1.00 -3.15
C LEU A 239 44.74 -0.96 -4.39
N PRO A 240 45.00 -1.77 -5.42
CA PRO A 240 44.16 -1.80 -6.62
C PRO A 240 42.76 -2.35 -6.33
N PRO A 241 41.69 -1.86 -6.99
CA PRO A 241 40.35 -2.41 -6.85
C PRO A 241 40.31 -3.86 -7.36
N THR A 242 39.43 -4.66 -6.76
CA THR A 242 39.14 -6.02 -7.23
C THR A 242 37.99 -6.03 -8.25
N PRO A 243 37.95 -6.92 -9.26
CA PRO A 243 36.88 -6.97 -10.26
C PRO A 243 35.51 -7.48 -9.73
N ILE A 244 34.37 -7.05 -10.32
CA ILE A 244 33.01 -7.61 -10.14
C ILE A 244 32.88 -8.68 -11.20
N ASP A 245 32.55 -9.90 -10.77
CA ASP A 245 31.92 -10.86 -11.64
C ASP A 245 30.40 -10.84 -11.39
N VAL A 246 29.66 -10.07 -12.21
CA VAL A 246 28.19 -9.94 -12.07
C VAL A 246 27.53 -11.30 -12.24
N ILE A 247 28.16 -12.17 -13.05
CA ILE A 247 27.67 -13.51 -13.31
C ILE A 247 27.86 -14.37 -12.06
N GLU A 248 29.00 -14.27 -11.37
CA GLU A 248 29.22 -14.95 -10.09
C GLU A 248 28.17 -14.57 -9.02
N ILE A 249 27.82 -13.28 -8.92
CA ILE A 249 26.79 -12.79 -7.99
C ILE A 249 25.43 -13.41 -8.31
N GLU A 250 25.03 -13.34 -9.58
CA GLU A 250 23.73 -13.86 -10.00
C GLU A 250 23.66 -15.39 -9.91
N LEU A 251 24.77 -16.09 -10.17
CA LEU A 251 24.90 -17.54 -9.94
C LEU A 251 24.79 -17.88 -8.45
N SER A 252 25.34 -17.06 -7.55
CA SER A 252 25.22 -17.26 -6.10
C SER A 252 23.77 -17.08 -5.62
N LYS A 253 23.01 -16.13 -6.20
CA LYS A 253 21.57 -15.99 -5.94
C LYS A 253 20.80 -17.23 -6.39
N VAL A 254 21.10 -17.75 -7.59
CA VAL A 254 20.48 -18.99 -8.09
C VAL A 254 20.82 -20.17 -7.18
N GLU A 255 22.07 -20.28 -6.71
CA GLU A 255 22.50 -21.32 -5.77
C GLU A 255 21.70 -21.30 -4.47
N ASN A 256 21.56 -20.12 -3.85
CA ASN A 256 20.76 -19.94 -2.64
C ASN A 256 19.30 -20.32 -2.86
N ASN A 257 18.70 -19.89 -3.98
CA ASN A 257 17.32 -20.23 -4.31
C ASN A 257 17.14 -21.74 -4.59
N ILE A 258 18.14 -22.42 -5.18
CA ILE A 258 18.12 -23.87 -5.34
C ILE A 258 18.15 -24.57 -3.97
N LYS A 259 18.97 -24.09 -3.03
CA LYS A 259 19.01 -24.62 -1.67
C LYS A 259 17.68 -24.46 -0.95
N GLU A 260 17.06 -23.28 -1.05
CA GLU A 260 15.72 -23.03 -0.51
C GLU A 260 14.66 -23.93 -1.14
N MET A 261 14.73 -24.11 -2.47
CA MET A 261 13.81 -24.97 -3.23
C MET A 261 13.92 -26.44 -2.80
N LYS A 262 15.12 -26.94 -2.51
CA LYS A 262 15.29 -28.31 -1.96
C LYS A 262 14.54 -28.48 -0.63
N ASN A 263 14.67 -27.51 0.28
CA ASN A 263 13.95 -27.51 1.56
C ASN A 263 12.42 -27.38 1.34
N GLU A 264 11.98 -26.65 0.32
CA GLU A 264 10.55 -26.57 -0.06
C GLU A 264 10.03 -27.91 -0.59
N ILE A 265 10.77 -28.57 -1.49
CA ILE A 265 10.43 -29.88 -2.04
C ILE A 265 10.32 -30.94 -0.93
N GLU A 266 11.24 -30.94 0.04
CA GLU A 266 11.17 -31.82 1.22
C GLU A 266 9.90 -31.58 2.04
N ARG A 267 9.53 -30.32 2.28
CA ARG A 267 8.33 -29.98 3.07
C ARG A 267 7.01 -30.40 2.39
N ILE A 268 6.94 -30.39 1.07
CA ILE A 268 5.71 -30.76 0.35
C ILE A 268 5.55 -32.27 0.14
N GLN A 269 6.53 -33.09 0.52
CA GLN A 269 6.49 -34.55 0.34
C GLN A 269 5.14 -35.20 0.77
N PRO A 270 4.56 -34.90 1.95
CA PRO A 270 3.29 -35.52 2.35
C PRO A 270 2.06 -35.01 1.58
N HIS A 271 2.21 -33.99 0.73
CA HIS A 271 1.14 -33.36 -0.04
C HIS A 271 1.15 -33.72 -1.53
N VAL A 272 2.17 -34.45 -2.00
CA VAL A 272 2.31 -34.81 -3.42
C VAL A 272 2.59 -36.30 -3.59
N THR A 273 2.14 -36.87 -4.70
CA THR A 273 2.45 -38.27 -5.08
C THR A 273 3.95 -38.52 -5.03
N LYS A 274 4.35 -39.76 -4.73
CA LYS A 274 5.76 -40.17 -4.70
C LYS A 274 6.47 -39.92 -6.03
N GLU A 275 5.79 -40.14 -7.15
CA GLU A 275 6.30 -39.85 -8.49
C GLU A 275 6.64 -38.36 -8.67
N ARG A 276 5.71 -37.47 -8.35
CA ARG A 276 5.91 -36.02 -8.43
C ARG A 276 7.05 -35.54 -7.53
N TYR A 277 7.13 -36.05 -6.30
CA TYR A 277 8.22 -35.73 -5.38
C TYR A 277 9.60 -36.07 -5.99
N PHE A 278 9.77 -37.29 -6.52
CA PHE A 278 11.02 -37.69 -7.17
C PHE A 278 11.29 -36.93 -8.47
N SER A 279 10.26 -36.59 -9.23
CA SER A 279 10.41 -35.73 -10.42
C SER A 279 10.96 -34.36 -10.05
N LEU A 280 10.41 -33.71 -9.02
CA LEU A 280 10.89 -32.42 -8.52
C LEU A 280 12.33 -32.50 -8.02
N LEU A 281 12.67 -33.54 -7.25
CA LEU A 281 14.05 -33.79 -6.80
C LEU A 281 15.01 -33.96 -7.98
N ASN A 282 14.61 -34.69 -9.02
CA ASN A 282 15.43 -34.86 -10.21
C ASN A 282 15.62 -33.53 -10.95
N SER A 283 14.55 -32.75 -11.14
CA SER A 283 14.62 -31.44 -11.79
C SER A 283 15.52 -30.46 -11.05
N ILE A 284 15.40 -30.36 -9.71
CA ILE A 284 16.23 -29.44 -8.92
C ILE A 284 17.70 -29.89 -8.86
N ASN A 285 17.97 -31.20 -8.83
CA ASN A 285 19.33 -31.74 -8.88
C ASN A 285 19.99 -31.53 -10.25
N GLU A 286 19.23 -31.63 -11.34
CA GLU A 286 19.73 -31.30 -12.69
C GLU A 286 20.02 -29.81 -12.81
N LEU A 287 19.19 -28.93 -12.23
CA LEU A 287 19.48 -27.50 -12.15
C LEU A 287 20.75 -27.21 -11.35
N GLU A 288 20.94 -27.86 -10.21
CA GLU A 288 22.16 -27.72 -9.42
C GLU A 288 23.40 -28.20 -10.18
N LYS A 289 23.28 -29.30 -10.95
CA LYS A 289 24.37 -29.77 -11.82
C LYS A 289 24.68 -28.76 -12.92
N ARG A 290 23.67 -28.24 -13.61
CA ARG A 290 23.84 -27.18 -14.64
C ARG A 290 24.45 -25.93 -14.04
N LEU A 291 24.05 -25.52 -12.84
CA LEU A 291 24.66 -24.41 -12.11
C LEU A 291 26.17 -24.65 -11.88
N ARG A 292 26.57 -25.85 -11.45
CA ARG A 292 27.99 -26.21 -11.31
C ARG A 292 28.74 -26.15 -12.64
N ASP A 293 28.13 -26.66 -13.71
CA ASP A 293 28.74 -26.64 -15.04
C ASP A 293 28.91 -25.22 -15.59
N VAL A 294 27.93 -24.34 -15.34
CA VAL A 294 28.01 -22.91 -15.69
C VAL A 294 29.13 -22.26 -14.88
N LYS A 295 29.18 -22.40 -13.55
CA LYS A 295 30.26 -21.84 -12.71
C LYS A 295 31.69 -22.24 -13.13
N ILE A 296 31.87 -23.41 -13.76
CA ILE A 296 33.19 -23.88 -14.22
C ILE A 296 33.58 -23.31 -15.59
N LYS A 297 32.60 -22.98 -16.43
CA LYS A 297 32.80 -22.43 -17.78
C LYS A 297 32.78 -20.91 -17.73
N GLU A 298 33.44 -20.26 -18.69
CA GLU A 298 33.27 -18.81 -18.90
C GLU A 298 31.78 -18.55 -19.20
N SER A 299 31.08 -18.02 -18.20
CA SER A 299 29.62 -18.01 -18.14
C SER A 299 29.04 -16.78 -18.84
N SER A 300 27.79 -16.86 -19.30
CA SER A 300 27.04 -15.73 -19.85
C SER A 300 25.80 -15.37 -19.01
N MET A 301 25.37 -14.11 -19.05
CA MET A 301 24.12 -13.67 -18.40
C MET A 301 22.87 -14.34 -18.98
N GLU A 302 22.94 -14.83 -20.22
CA GLU A 302 21.86 -15.60 -20.86
C GLU A 302 21.67 -16.96 -20.17
N GLU A 303 22.76 -17.68 -19.87
CA GLU A 303 22.70 -18.95 -19.15
C GLU A 303 22.16 -18.78 -17.72
N VAL A 304 22.56 -17.72 -17.03
CA VAL A 304 22.02 -17.37 -15.71
C VAL A 304 20.52 -17.10 -15.77
N SER A 305 20.08 -16.34 -16.77
CA SER A 305 18.66 -16.03 -16.98
C SER A 305 17.84 -17.30 -17.24
N LYS A 306 18.39 -18.22 -18.03
CA LYS A 306 17.76 -19.53 -18.27
C LYS A 306 17.66 -20.38 -17.01
N LEU A 307 18.71 -20.40 -16.16
CA LEU A 307 18.65 -21.11 -14.88
C LEU A 307 17.56 -20.55 -13.96
N LYS A 308 17.38 -19.23 -13.93
CA LYS A 308 16.31 -18.58 -13.16
C LYS A 308 14.92 -18.95 -13.67
N GLU A 309 14.73 -18.93 -14.99
CA GLU A 309 13.45 -19.31 -15.60
C GLU A 309 13.11 -20.78 -15.35
N ASP A 310 14.09 -21.69 -15.52
CA ASP A 310 13.87 -23.11 -15.23
C ASP A 310 13.58 -23.34 -13.73
N LEU A 311 14.25 -22.60 -12.83
CA LEU A 311 13.98 -22.66 -11.38
C LEU A 311 12.56 -22.17 -11.05
N LYS A 312 12.09 -21.12 -11.72
CA LYS A 312 10.72 -20.60 -11.59
C LYS A 312 9.69 -21.64 -12.03
N ILE A 313 9.95 -22.35 -13.13
CA ILE A 313 9.11 -23.46 -13.59
C ILE A 313 9.09 -24.56 -12.53
N VAL A 314 10.25 -25.03 -12.04
CA VAL A 314 10.32 -26.04 -10.97
C VAL A 314 9.55 -25.60 -9.72
N ARG A 315 9.71 -24.34 -9.31
CA ARG A 315 8.97 -23.74 -8.20
C ARG A 315 7.47 -23.78 -8.42
N SER A 316 6.98 -23.47 -9.62
CA SER A 316 5.53 -23.50 -9.87
C SER A 316 4.94 -24.89 -9.60
N TYR A 317 5.68 -25.97 -9.89
CA TYR A 317 5.27 -27.34 -9.59
C TYR A 317 5.30 -27.71 -8.09
N THR A 318 5.75 -26.86 -7.18
CA THR A 318 5.59 -27.09 -5.73
C THR A 318 4.22 -26.63 -5.24
N PHE A 319 3.52 -25.80 -6.01
CA PHE A 319 2.28 -25.18 -5.58
C PHE A 319 1.10 -26.17 -5.59
N PRO A 320 0.22 -26.12 -4.57
CA PRO A 320 -1.01 -26.90 -4.54
C PRO A 320 -1.95 -26.43 -5.65
N SER A 321 -2.76 -27.34 -6.17
CA SER A 321 -3.84 -27.01 -7.11
C SER A 321 -5.08 -27.72 -6.62
N ASP A 322 -6.01 -26.96 -6.07
CA ASP A 322 -7.23 -27.49 -5.48
C ASP A 322 -8.26 -27.73 -6.60
N LYS A 323 -8.98 -28.84 -6.53
CA LYS A 323 -10.05 -29.20 -7.49
C LYS A 323 -11.37 -28.51 -7.15
N ILE A 324 -11.52 -27.98 -5.93
CA ILE A 324 -12.63 -27.10 -5.54
C ILE A 324 -12.10 -25.70 -5.31
N GLU A 325 -12.12 -24.90 -6.38
CA GLU A 325 -11.59 -23.55 -6.37
C GLU A 325 -12.29 -22.70 -7.44
N THR A 326 -12.73 -21.50 -7.07
CA THR A 326 -13.24 -20.55 -8.07
C THR A 326 -12.09 -19.79 -8.70
N ARG A 327 -11.95 -19.92 -10.01
CA ARG A 327 -10.89 -19.31 -10.80
C ARG A 327 -11.57 -18.40 -11.82
N ALA A 328 -11.80 -17.17 -11.39
CA ALA A 328 -12.57 -16.20 -12.14
C ALA A 328 -11.69 -15.23 -12.93
N VAL A 329 -12.22 -14.70 -14.03
CA VAL A 329 -11.57 -13.64 -14.80
C VAL A 329 -12.61 -12.64 -15.31
N TRP A 330 -12.31 -11.35 -15.16
CA TRP A 330 -13.10 -10.31 -15.83
C TRP A 330 -12.75 -10.28 -17.31
N LEU A 331 -13.74 -10.61 -18.14
CA LEU A 331 -13.68 -10.48 -19.58
C LEU A 331 -14.18 -9.07 -19.94
N ASP A 332 -13.26 -8.12 -19.87
CA ASP A 332 -13.54 -6.70 -20.02
C ASP A 332 -13.97 -6.31 -21.44
N TYR A 333 -14.70 -5.21 -21.53
CA TYR A 333 -15.27 -4.65 -22.76
C TYR A 333 -14.23 -4.48 -23.86
N SER A 334 -13.00 -4.07 -23.51
CA SER A 334 -11.93 -3.87 -24.49
C SER A 334 -11.50 -5.19 -25.13
N ALA A 335 -11.29 -6.25 -24.34
CA ALA A 335 -10.96 -7.57 -24.86
C ALA A 335 -12.07 -8.12 -25.77
N ILE A 336 -13.34 -7.96 -25.39
CA ILE A 336 -14.48 -8.40 -26.20
C ILE A 336 -14.56 -7.60 -27.51
N ALA A 337 -14.46 -6.27 -27.46
CA ALA A 337 -14.52 -5.41 -28.64
C ALA A 337 -13.37 -5.69 -29.62
N GLN A 338 -12.15 -5.94 -29.12
CA GLN A 338 -10.99 -6.24 -29.95
C GLN A 338 -11.04 -7.63 -30.60
N ALA A 339 -11.90 -8.53 -30.14
CA ALA A 339 -12.13 -9.80 -30.83
C ALA A 339 -12.66 -9.59 -32.26
N LYS A 340 -13.54 -8.58 -32.45
CA LYS A 340 -14.19 -8.20 -33.73
C LYS A 340 -15.05 -9.26 -34.42
N THR A 341 -14.79 -10.55 -34.19
CA THR A 341 -15.51 -11.67 -34.80
C THR A 341 -15.82 -12.75 -33.76
N PRO A 342 -16.89 -13.55 -33.97
CA PRO A 342 -17.21 -14.68 -33.11
C PRO A 342 -16.06 -15.69 -32.95
N GLN A 343 -15.30 -15.93 -34.03
CA GLN A 343 -14.20 -16.90 -34.02
C GLN A 343 -13.02 -16.43 -33.14
N ASN A 344 -12.69 -15.14 -33.19
CA ASN A 344 -11.65 -14.58 -32.33
C ASN A 344 -12.10 -14.53 -30.87
N LEU A 345 -13.38 -14.25 -30.61
CA LEU A 345 -13.93 -14.28 -29.26
C LEU A 345 -13.91 -15.70 -28.67
N SER A 346 -14.29 -16.71 -29.46
CA SER A 346 -14.12 -18.12 -29.12
C SER A 346 -12.66 -18.48 -28.82
N LYS A 347 -11.70 -17.94 -29.59
CA LYS A 347 -10.26 -18.14 -29.32
C LYS A 347 -9.83 -17.56 -27.98
N ILE A 348 -10.25 -16.34 -27.62
CA ILE A 348 -9.97 -15.74 -26.31
C ILE A 348 -10.52 -16.63 -25.19
N ILE A 349 -11.78 -17.08 -25.32
CA ILE A 349 -12.43 -17.98 -24.36
C ILE A 349 -11.67 -19.31 -24.26
N ASN A 350 -11.18 -19.83 -25.38
CA ASN A 350 -10.35 -21.03 -25.39
C ASN A 350 -9.05 -20.83 -24.63
N GLU A 351 -8.35 -19.72 -24.84
CA GLU A 351 -7.09 -19.43 -24.14
C GLU A 351 -7.32 -19.24 -22.63
N LEU A 352 -8.45 -18.64 -22.21
CA LEU A 352 -8.84 -18.56 -20.80
C LEU A 352 -9.13 -19.96 -20.20
N SER A 353 -9.88 -20.80 -20.93
CA SER A 353 -10.11 -22.18 -20.51
C SER A 353 -8.81 -22.98 -20.47
N ASP A 354 -7.90 -22.75 -21.41
CA ASP A 354 -6.58 -23.39 -21.43
C ASP A 354 -5.72 -22.96 -20.26
N LEU A 355 -6.03 -21.86 -19.56
CA LEU A 355 -5.41 -21.45 -18.30
C LEU A 355 -6.16 -22.01 -17.07
N ASN A 356 -7.17 -22.86 -17.28
CA ASN A 356 -8.04 -23.44 -16.25
C ASN A 356 -8.84 -22.42 -15.43
N PHE A 357 -9.22 -21.29 -16.03
CA PHE A 357 -10.33 -20.49 -15.51
C PHE A 357 -11.64 -21.27 -15.63
N ASN A 358 -12.51 -21.16 -14.62
CA ASN A 358 -13.80 -21.85 -14.59
C ASN A 358 -15.01 -20.90 -14.41
N LEU A 359 -14.76 -19.59 -14.34
CA LEU A 359 -15.80 -18.56 -14.27
C LEU A 359 -15.41 -17.32 -15.09
N LEU A 360 -16.24 -16.95 -16.07
CA LEU A 360 -16.11 -15.71 -16.83
C LEU A 360 -17.08 -14.65 -16.31
N LEU A 361 -16.56 -13.42 -16.14
CA LEU A 361 -17.34 -12.24 -15.82
C LEU A 361 -17.33 -11.27 -17.02
N PRO A 362 -18.10 -11.54 -18.10
CA PRO A 362 -18.07 -10.71 -19.32
C PRO A 362 -18.81 -9.38 -19.15
N GLU A 363 -18.17 -8.28 -19.53
CA GLU A 363 -18.72 -6.93 -19.42
C GLU A 363 -19.83 -6.68 -20.45
N ILE A 364 -21.09 -6.85 -20.06
CA ILE A 364 -22.24 -6.77 -20.97
C ILE A 364 -22.87 -5.38 -20.98
N ILE A 365 -22.90 -4.71 -19.83
CA ILE A 365 -23.34 -3.31 -19.72
C ILE A 365 -22.15 -2.48 -19.24
N TYR A 366 -21.71 -1.55 -20.08
CA TYR A 366 -20.53 -0.70 -19.90
C TYR A 366 -20.88 0.74 -20.22
N GLN A 367 -20.61 1.67 -19.29
CA GLN A 367 -20.85 3.11 -19.49
C GLN A 367 -22.22 3.44 -20.12
N GLY A 368 -23.28 2.86 -19.53
CA GLY A 368 -24.66 3.11 -19.94
C GLY A 368 -25.01 2.60 -21.35
N ARG A 369 -24.17 1.74 -21.95
CA ARG A 369 -24.40 1.03 -23.20
C ARG A 369 -24.37 -0.48 -22.95
N THR A 370 -24.84 -1.26 -23.91
CA THR A 370 -24.67 -2.72 -23.92
C THR A 370 -23.97 -3.22 -25.17
N ILE A 371 -23.27 -4.35 -25.06
CA ILE A 371 -22.74 -5.11 -26.21
C ILE A 371 -23.78 -6.06 -26.81
N SER A 372 -24.86 -6.39 -26.08
CA SER A 372 -25.87 -7.36 -26.51
C SER A 372 -26.97 -6.68 -27.31
N LYS A 373 -27.13 -7.09 -28.58
CA LYS A 373 -28.20 -6.61 -29.46
C LYS A 373 -29.57 -6.96 -28.90
N THR A 374 -29.74 -8.19 -28.43
CA THR A 374 -31.01 -8.69 -27.88
C THR A 374 -31.43 -7.89 -26.64
N LEU A 375 -30.47 -7.56 -25.77
CA LEU A 375 -30.71 -6.71 -24.61
C LEU A 375 -31.11 -5.29 -25.02
N SER A 376 -30.40 -4.70 -25.97
CA SER A 376 -30.65 -3.34 -26.46
C SER A 376 -32.06 -3.18 -27.02
N GLU A 377 -32.48 -4.09 -27.90
CA GLU A 377 -33.78 -4.08 -28.56
C GLU A 377 -34.96 -4.21 -27.59
N THR A 378 -34.74 -4.83 -26.43
CA THR A 378 -35.82 -5.11 -25.47
C THR A 378 -35.88 -4.15 -24.29
N THR A 379 -34.73 -3.69 -23.80
CA THR A 379 -34.64 -2.98 -22.50
C THR A 379 -34.48 -1.48 -22.63
N GLY A 380 -34.11 -0.99 -23.83
CA GLY A 380 -33.85 0.43 -24.06
C GLY A 380 -32.43 0.88 -23.73
N TYR A 381 -31.54 -0.02 -23.30
CA TYR A 381 -30.10 0.28 -23.25
C TYR A 381 -29.57 0.54 -24.68
N PRO A 382 -28.87 1.66 -24.92
CA PRO A 382 -28.22 1.90 -26.20
C PRO A 382 -27.22 0.79 -26.54
N LEU A 383 -27.25 0.28 -27.77
CA LEU A 383 -26.21 -0.60 -28.28
C LEU A 383 -24.90 0.18 -28.42
N SER A 384 -23.79 -0.44 -28.04
CA SER A 384 -22.47 0.12 -28.31
C SER A 384 -22.15 0.13 -29.80
N GLU A 385 -21.59 1.24 -30.26
CA GLU A 385 -21.23 1.50 -31.65
C GLU A 385 -20.18 0.47 -32.15
N LEU A 386 -19.40 -0.14 -31.26
CA LEU A 386 -18.41 -1.17 -31.60
C LEU A 386 -19.03 -2.54 -31.93
N PHE A 387 -20.31 -2.73 -31.63
CA PHE A 387 -21.02 -4.01 -31.79
C PHE A 387 -22.17 -3.94 -32.81
N GLU A 388 -22.37 -2.80 -33.48
CA GLU A 388 -23.42 -2.63 -34.50
C GLU A 388 -23.29 -3.63 -35.66
N GLU A 389 -22.06 -3.91 -36.09
CA GLU A 389 -21.75 -4.80 -37.23
C GLU A 389 -21.72 -6.30 -36.86
N TRP A 390 -21.90 -6.68 -35.59
CA TRP A 390 -21.89 -8.08 -35.18
C TRP A 390 -23.18 -8.79 -35.57
N GLU A 391 -23.14 -9.78 -36.47
CA GLU A 391 -24.36 -10.51 -36.88
C GLU A 391 -25.00 -11.31 -35.73
N GLU A 392 -24.16 -11.92 -34.88
CA GLU A 392 -24.56 -12.72 -33.73
C GLU A 392 -24.37 -11.95 -32.42
N ASP A 393 -25.25 -12.18 -31.44
CA ASP A 393 -25.16 -11.53 -30.13
C ASP A 393 -23.89 -11.97 -29.38
N PRO A 394 -22.98 -11.05 -29.01
CA PRO A 394 -21.74 -11.39 -28.32
C PRO A 394 -21.95 -12.18 -27.03
N LEU A 395 -23.00 -11.89 -26.26
CA LEU A 395 -23.29 -12.62 -25.02
C LEU A 395 -23.65 -14.08 -25.30
N GLN A 396 -24.43 -14.34 -26.36
CA GLN A 396 -24.82 -15.70 -26.73
C GLN A 396 -23.59 -16.53 -27.17
N ILE A 397 -22.65 -15.91 -27.88
CA ILE A 397 -21.38 -16.55 -28.25
C ILE A 397 -20.57 -16.90 -26.99
N ILE A 398 -20.42 -15.95 -26.05
CA ILE A 398 -19.66 -16.16 -24.82
C ILE A 398 -20.22 -17.32 -24.02
N ILE A 399 -21.54 -17.34 -23.79
CA ILE A 399 -22.23 -18.43 -23.08
C ILE A 399 -21.96 -19.77 -23.77
N SER A 400 -22.21 -19.83 -25.08
CA SER A 400 -22.10 -21.08 -25.84
C SER A 400 -20.67 -21.63 -25.85
N GLU A 401 -19.66 -20.77 -25.96
CA GLU A 401 -18.25 -21.17 -25.97
C GLU A 401 -17.70 -21.51 -24.57
N ALA A 402 -18.16 -20.82 -23.54
CA ALA A 402 -17.79 -21.09 -22.15
C ALA A 402 -18.38 -22.41 -21.66
N HIS A 403 -19.66 -22.66 -21.91
CA HIS A 403 -20.35 -23.89 -21.50
C HIS A 403 -19.79 -25.13 -22.17
N LYS A 404 -19.36 -25.06 -23.43
CA LYS A 404 -18.64 -26.15 -24.12
C LYS A 404 -17.38 -26.60 -23.38
N ARG A 405 -16.82 -25.71 -22.56
CA ARG A 405 -15.57 -25.89 -21.81
C ARG A 405 -15.80 -26.00 -20.30
N GLY A 406 -17.06 -26.09 -19.86
CA GLY A 406 -17.42 -26.22 -18.45
C GLY A 406 -17.17 -24.97 -17.61
N MET A 407 -17.06 -23.79 -18.23
CA MET A 407 -16.92 -22.52 -17.52
C MET A 407 -18.29 -21.89 -17.26
N GLU A 408 -18.49 -21.34 -16.06
CA GLU A 408 -19.66 -20.54 -15.74
C GLU A 408 -19.58 -19.14 -16.37
N VAL A 409 -20.74 -18.54 -16.66
CA VAL A 409 -20.84 -17.17 -17.18
C VAL A 409 -21.76 -16.32 -16.30
N HIS A 410 -21.21 -15.28 -15.68
CA HIS A 410 -21.97 -14.29 -14.92
C HIS A 410 -21.84 -12.92 -15.60
N PRO A 411 -22.83 -12.48 -16.41
CA PRO A 411 -22.76 -11.19 -17.09
C PRO A 411 -22.49 -10.04 -16.11
N TRP A 412 -21.45 -9.26 -16.41
CA TRP A 412 -21.04 -8.10 -15.65
C TRP A 412 -21.83 -6.86 -16.11
N VAL A 413 -22.50 -6.24 -15.15
CA VAL A 413 -23.36 -5.07 -15.35
C VAL A 413 -22.86 -3.89 -14.52
N TRP A 414 -22.52 -2.79 -15.18
CA TRP A 414 -22.43 -1.48 -14.55
C TRP A 414 -23.85 -1.02 -14.16
N THR A 415 -24.13 -0.98 -12.86
CA THR A 415 -25.49 -0.74 -12.37
C THR A 415 -25.86 0.74 -12.38
N PHE A 416 -25.28 1.56 -11.49
CA PHE A 416 -25.60 2.99 -11.41
C PHE A 416 -24.63 3.89 -12.19
N ALA A 417 -23.37 3.49 -12.36
CA ALA A 417 -22.42 4.26 -13.18
C ALA A 417 -22.73 4.10 -14.67
N ILE A 418 -22.82 5.23 -15.38
CA ILE A 418 -23.17 5.27 -16.80
C ILE A 418 -22.14 5.98 -17.66
N ALA A 419 -21.13 6.64 -17.11
CA ALA A 419 -20.09 7.28 -17.91
C ALA A 419 -18.78 7.38 -17.12
N HIS A 420 -17.66 7.38 -17.84
CA HIS A 420 -16.34 7.71 -17.31
C HIS A 420 -15.56 8.43 -18.41
N THR A 421 -15.22 9.71 -18.18
CA THR A 421 -14.57 10.66 -19.12
C THR A 421 -15.28 10.94 -20.44
N SER A 422 -15.95 9.95 -21.04
CA SER A 422 -16.74 10.05 -22.27
C SER A 422 -18.24 10.05 -21.96
N PRO A 423 -19.05 10.91 -22.61
CA PRO A 423 -20.48 10.98 -22.34
C PRO A 423 -21.22 9.72 -22.81
N SER A 424 -22.26 9.37 -22.07
CA SER A 424 -23.18 8.28 -22.41
C SER A 424 -24.48 8.83 -22.99
N PRO A 425 -25.10 8.16 -23.98
CA PRO A 425 -26.40 8.58 -24.52
C PRO A 425 -27.47 8.70 -23.41
N MET A 426 -27.34 7.89 -22.36
CA MET A 426 -28.21 7.93 -21.18
C MET A 426 -28.28 9.31 -20.52
N MET A 427 -27.20 10.10 -20.59
CA MET A 427 -27.16 11.46 -20.03
C MET A 427 -28.11 12.44 -20.74
N TYR A 428 -28.35 12.21 -22.04
CA TYR A 428 -29.24 13.04 -22.86
C TYR A 428 -30.66 12.49 -22.93
N LEU A 429 -30.79 11.16 -22.90
CA LEU A 429 -32.08 10.48 -22.90
C LEU A 429 -32.83 10.66 -21.57
N HIS A 430 -32.09 10.68 -20.45
CA HIS A 430 -32.65 10.72 -19.09
C HIS A 430 -31.89 11.69 -18.17
N PRO A 431 -31.84 13.00 -18.48
CA PRO A 431 -31.16 13.98 -17.64
C PRO A 431 -31.76 14.08 -16.22
N GLU A 432 -33.04 13.74 -16.05
CA GLU A 432 -33.76 13.69 -14.78
C GLU A 432 -33.37 12.51 -13.88
N TRP A 433 -32.64 11.53 -14.42
CA TRP A 433 -32.13 10.41 -13.64
C TRP A 433 -30.73 10.65 -13.08
N LEU A 434 -30.04 11.73 -13.46
CA LEU A 434 -28.64 11.94 -13.10
C LEU A 434 -28.48 12.30 -11.61
N GLU A 435 -27.57 11.58 -10.95
CA GLU A 435 -27.13 11.91 -9.61
C GLU A 435 -26.30 13.21 -9.62
N LYS A 436 -26.40 13.98 -8.53
CA LYS A 436 -25.70 15.25 -8.36
C LYS A 436 -25.02 15.33 -7.00
N ASP A 437 -23.96 16.12 -6.91
CA ASP A 437 -23.40 16.58 -5.65
C ASP A 437 -24.22 17.77 -5.07
N LYS A 438 -23.82 18.26 -3.89
CA LYS A 438 -24.50 19.39 -3.22
C LYS A 438 -24.46 20.72 -4.00
N PHE A 439 -23.64 20.81 -5.04
CA PHE A 439 -23.49 22.00 -5.89
C PHE A 439 -24.18 21.84 -7.26
N GLY A 440 -24.77 20.68 -7.52
CA GLY A 440 -25.45 20.37 -8.77
C GLY A 440 -24.54 19.77 -9.84
N ASN A 441 -23.29 19.44 -9.55
CA ASN A 441 -22.38 18.77 -10.49
C ASN A 441 -22.78 17.31 -10.67
N ILE A 442 -22.76 16.83 -11.92
CA ILE A 442 -23.08 15.43 -12.28
C ILE A 442 -21.84 14.54 -12.39
N TYR A 443 -20.65 15.14 -12.54
CA TYR A 443 -19.40 14.41 -12.57
C TYR A 443 -18.84 14.32 -11.15
N SER A 444 -18.54 13.10 -10.72
CA SER A 444 -17.78 12.88 -9.49
C SER A 444 -16.31 13.27 -9.66
N GLU A 445 -15.58 13.30 -8.54
CA GLU A 445 -14.13 13.52 -8.50
C GLU A 445 -13.34 12.55 -9.40
N SER A 446 -13.87 11.33 -9.60
CA SER A 446 -13.30 10.32 -10.50
C SER A 446 -13.78 10.45 -11.95
N GLN A 447 -14.34 11.60 -12.35
CA GLN A 447 -14.83 11.87 -13.71
C GLN A 447 -15.88 10.86 -14.22
N THR A 448 -16.67 10.31 -13.29
CA THR A 448 -17.77 9.39 -13.59
C THR A 448 -19.13 10.03 -13.38
N VAL A 449 -20.14 9.62 -14.17
CA VAL A 449 -21.54 10.05 -14.06
C VAL A 449 -22.42 8.87 -13.70
N TRP A 450 -23.40 9.10 -12.83
CA TRP A 450 -24.20 8.06 -12.20
C TRP A 450 -25.69 8.38 -12.29
N LEU A 451 -26.51 7.32 -12.29
CA LEU A 451 -27.95 7.41 -12.09
C LEU A 451 -28.27 7.53 -10.59
N SER A 452 -29.31 8.29 -10.28
CA SER A 452 -29.77 8.54 -8.92
C SER A 452 -30.33 7.27 -8.28
N HIS A 453 -29.80 6.95 -7.11
CA HIS A 453 -30.23 5.83 -6.27
C HIS A 453 -31.66 5.99 -5.71
N SER A 454 -32.20 7.22 -5.72
CA SER A 454 -33.57 7.52 -5.28
C SER A 454 -34.59 7.54 -6.41
N ASN A 455 -34.13 7.64 -7.66
CA ASN A 455 -35.02 7.68 -8.81
C ASN A 455 -35.57 6.27 -9.11
N GLN A 456 -36.88 6.11 -8.96
CA GLN A 456 -37.54 4.81 -9.10
C GLN A 456 -37.58 4.30 -10.55
N GLU A 457 -37.62 5.20 -11.54
CA GLU A 457 -37.58 4.84 -12.96
C GLU A 457 -36.20 4.31 -13.35
N ALA A 458 -35.13 5.02 -12.95
CA ALA A 458 -33.76 4.57 -13.14
C ALA A 458 -33.51 3.20 -12.49
N ARG A 459 -33.95 3.00 -11.24
CA ARG A 459 -33.87 1.70 -10.55
C ARG A 459 -34.62 0.60 -11.30
N ASN A 460 -35.82 0.89 -11.80
CA ASN A 460 -36.61 -0.08 -12.56
C ASN A 460 -35.96 -0.41 -13.90
N PHE A 461 -35.36 0.57 -14.58
CA PHE A 461 -34.64 0.39 -15.84
C PHE A 461 -33.48 -0.60 -15.67
N ILE A 462 -32.60 -0.36 -14.69
CA ILE A 462 -31.47 -1.25 -14.36
C ILE A 462 -31.97 -2.65 -13.98
N LYS A 463 -32.96 -2.72 -13.08
CA LYS A 463 -33.55 -3.99 -12.63
C LYS A 463 -34.10 -4.79 -13.80
N ASN A 464 -34.87 -4.16 -14.69
CA ASN A 464 -35.48 -4.85 -15.82
C ASN A 464 -34.44 -5.44 -16.76
N ALA A 465 -33.32 -4.75 -17.00
CA ALA A 465 -32.22 -5.31 -17.77
C ALA A 465 -31.56 -6.51 -17.08
N ILE A 466 -31.32 -6.46 -15.77
CA ILE A 466 -30.81 -7.59 -14.99
C ILE A 466 -31.76 -8.79 -15.06
N LEU A 467 -33.06 -8.57 -14.86
CA LEU A 467 -34.06 -9.65 -14.91
C LEU A 467 -34.19 -10.23 -16.33
N PHE A 468 -34.08 -9.40 -17.37
CA PHE A 468 -34.06 -9.85 -18.75
C PHE A 468 -32.87 -10.77 -19.03
N LEU A 469 -31.65 -10.36 -18.65
CA LEU A 469 -30.45 -11.19 -18.80
C LEU A 469 -30.62 -12.56 -18.14
N VAL A 470 -31.17 -12.59 -16.92
CA VAL A 470 -31.41 -13.83 -16.18
C VAL A 470 -32.51 -14.69 -16.81
N ASN A 471 -33.56 -14.09 -17.37
CA ASN A 471 -34.70 -14.83 -17.92
C ASN A 471 -34.40 -15.41 -19.31
N GLU A 472 -33.81 -14.61 -20.20
CA GLU A 472 -33.67 -14.94 -21.61
C GLU A 472 -32.38 -15.71 -21.94
N PHE A 473 -31.30 -15.46 -21.22
CA PHE A 473 -30.03 -16.13 -21.46
C PHE A 473 -29.80 -17.30 -20.49
N ASP A 474 -29.10 -18.33 -20.97
CA ASP A 474 -28.67 -19.48 -20.16
C ASP A 474 -27.39 -19.12 -19.39
N VAL A 475 -27.50 -18.14 -18.50
CA VAL A 475 -26.39 -17.68 -17.65
C VAL A 475 -26.38 -18.47 -16.34
N ASP A 476 -25.20 -18.59 -15.71
CA ASP A 476 -25.04 -19.28 -14.42
C ASP A 476 -25.19 -18.32 -13.23
N GLY A 477 -24.93 -17.04 -13.48
CA GLY A 477 -25.02 -15.97 -12.50
C GLY A 477 -25.26 -14.61 -13.12
N ILE A 478 -25.32 -13.58 -12.28
CA ILE A 478 -25.25 -12.17 -12.65
C ILE A 478 -24.21 -11.49 -11.76
N HIS A 479 -23.32 -10.69 -12.38
CA HIS A 479 -22.26 -9.98 -11.68
C HIS A 479 -22.54 -8.47 -11.69
N LEU A 480 -22.79 -7.90 -10.51
CA LEU A 480 -23.16 -6.50 -10.37
C LEU A 480 -21.95 -5.66 -9.94
N ASP A 481 -21.67 -4.59 -10.66
CA ASP A 481 -20.64 -3.62 -10.31
C ASP A 481 -21.25 -2.22 -10.26
N TYR A 482 -20.51 -1.27 -9.69
CA TYR A 482 -20.94 0.10 -9.46
C TYR A 482 -22.28 0.16 -8.70
N LEU A 483 -22.52 -0.83 -7.83
CA LEU A 483 -23.70 -0.92 -6.96
C LEU A 483 -23.41 -0.16 -5.66
N ARG A 484 -23.19 1.15 -5.80
CA ARG A 484 -22.64 2.05 -4.77
C ARG A 484 -22.75 3.51 -5.22
N TYR A 485 -22.39 4.47 -4.38
CA TYR A 485 -22.14 5.86 -4.79
C TYR A 485 -20.70 6.04 -5.30
N ALA A 486 -20.46 7.10 -6.08
CA ALA A 486 -19.12 7.46 -6.55
C ALA A 486 -18.21 7.95 -5.40
N SER A 487 -18.77 8.75 -4.48
CA SER A 487 -18.10 9.32 -3.31
C SER A 487 -19.11 9.76 -2.24
N ASP A 488 -18.62 10.25 -1.10
CA ASP A 488 -19.48 10.76 -0.03
C ASP A 488 -20.19 12.08 -0.39
N TYR A 489 -19.70 12.78 -1.42
CA TYR A 489 -20.24 14.06 -1.86
C TYR A 489 -21.45 13.95 -2.79
N MET A 490 -21.79 12.74 -3.25
CA MET A 490 -22.90 12.49 -4.16
C MET A 490 -24.21 12.16 -3.43
N GLY A 491 -25.33 12.26 -4.17
CA GLY A 491 -26.67 11.93 -3.69
C GLY A 491 -27.47 13.14 -3.22
N TYR A 492 -27.27 14.29 -3.85
CA TYR A 492 -28.00 15.54 -3.57
C TYR A 492 -28.82 16.01 -4.79
N ASP A 493 -29.17 15.10 -5.70
CA ASP A 493 -30.16 15.38 -6.72
C ASP A 493 -31.55 15.62 -6.11
N GLU A 494 -32.38 16.39 -6.80
CA GLU A 494 -33.65 16.90 -6.28
C GLU A 494 -34.57 15.79 -5.74
N CYS A 495 -34.65 14.65 -6.46
CA CYS A 495 -35.50 13.55 -6.02
C CYS A 495 -34.97 12.87 -4.75
N THR A 496 -33.65 12.77 -4.58
CA THR A 496 -33.01 12.26 -3.37
C THR A 496 -33.25 13.19 -2.18
N ILE A 497 -33.02 14.50 -2.33
CA ILE A 497 -33.25 15.49 -1.27
C ILE A 497 -34.70 15.45 -0.81
N LYS A 498 -35.64 15.53 -1.76
CA LYS A 498 -37.07 15.52 -1.47
C LYS A 498 -37.50 14.24 -0.76
N LYS A 499 -37.01 13.08 -1.20
CA LYS A 499 -37.34 11.80 -0.59
C LYS A 499 -36.80 11.70 0.83
N PHE A 500 -35.55 12.07 1.07
CA PHE A 500 -34.98 12.05 2.42
C PHE A 500 -35.73 12.99 3.36
N PHE A 501 -35.98 14.23 2.94
CA PHE A 501 -36.73 15.21 3.73
C PHE A 501 -38.14 14.70 4.09
N GLN A 502 -38.84 14.04 3.16
CA GLN A 502 -40.15 13.44 3.41
C GLN A 502 -40.12 12.29 4.42
N GLU A 503 -39.05 11.50 4.43
CA GLU A 503 -38.91 10.32 5.31
C GLU A 503 -38.32 10.66 6.68
N SER A 504 -37.45 11.66 6.78
CA SER A 504 -36.70 12.00 8.00
C SER A 504 -37.10 13.33 8.64
N GLY A 505 -37.66 14.26 7.87
CA GLY A 505 -37.89 15.65 8.28
C GLY A 505 -36.63 16.53 8.30
N ILE A 506 -35.49 16.01 7.84
CA ILE A 506 -34.18 16.69 7.84
C ILE A 506 -33.83 17.13 6.43
N ASP A 507 -33.43 18.38 6.25
CA ASP A 507 -32.85 18.85 4.99
C ASP A 507 -31.38 18.38 4.91
N PRO A 508 -31.02 17.52 3.95
CA PRO A 508 -29.66 17.00 3.86
C PRO A 508 -28.62 18.08 3.52
N LEU A 509 -29.04 19.22 2.93
CA LEU A 509 -28.14 20.33 2.61
C LEU A 509 -27.74 21.13 3.86
N THR A 510 -28.45 20.98 4.98
CA THR A 510 -28.16 21.69 6.22
C THR A 510 -27.46 20.80 7.26
N ILE A 511 -27.10 19.57 6.92
CA ILE A 511 -26.46 18.64 7.85
C ILE A 511 -25.02 19.06 8.12
N GLU A 512 -24.72 19.39 9.37
CA GLU A 512 -23.37 19.75 9.79
C GLU A 512 -22.51 18.52 10.08
N LYS A 513 -21.22 18.57 9.76
CA LYS A 513 -20.25 17.49 10.05
C LYS A 513 -20.24 17.15 11.56
N TYR A 514 -20.20 15.85 11.87
CA TYR A 514 -20.28 15.27 13.22
C TYR A 514 -21.62 15.40 13.95
N SER A 515 -22.64 16.03 13.37
CA SER A 515 -23.98 16.04 13.97
C SER A 515 -24.60 14.64 14.01
N PRO A 516 -25.55 14.34 14.93
CA PRO A 516 -26.31 13.09 14.90
C PRO A 516 -27.01 12.84 13.56
N GLU A 517 -27.44 13.90 12.87
CA GLU A 517 -28.07 13.87 11.56
C GLU A 517 -27.14 13.30 10.48
N THR A 518 -25.82 13.45 10.60
CA THR A 518 -24.86 12.82 9.65
C THR A 518 -24.98 11.30 9.64
N VAL A 519 -25.25 10.69 10.79
CA VAL A 519 -25.45 9.23 10.90
C VAL A 519 -26.75 8.83 10.22
N THR A 520 -27.81 9.61 10.43
CA THR A 520 -29.11 9.38 9.79
C THR A 520 -28.98 9.46 8.28
N TRP A 521 -28.30 10.48 7.76
CA TRP A 521 -28.05 10.65 6.32
C TRP A 521 -27.16 9.55 5.73
N GLN A 522 -26.08 9.19 6.43
CA GLN A 522 -25.19 8.09 6.04
C GLN A 522 -25.96 6.78 5.91
N LEU A 523 -26.69 6.38 6.96
CA LEU A 523 -27.40 5.11 6.99
C LEU A 523 -28.58 5.08 6.00
N TRP A 524 -29.22 6.23 5.76
CA TRP A 524 -30.29 6.33 4.79
C TRP A 524 -29.79 6.12 3.36
N ARG A 525 -28.69 6.78 2.95
CA ARG A 525 -28.05 6.54 1.64
C ARG A 525 -27.54 5.10 1.50
N GLU A 526 -26.93 4.56 2.54
CA GLU A 526 -26.52 3.14 2.59
C GLU A 526 -27.71 2.18 2.41
N ASN A 527 -28.88 2.53 2.96
CA ASN A 527 -30.10 1.76 2.80
C ASN A 527 -30.70 1.87 1.38
N LEU A 528 -30.51 2.98 0.66
CA LEU A 528 -30.92 3.06 -0.75
C LEU A 528 -30.21 2.02 -1.60
N VAL A 529 -28.88 1.91 -1.47
CA VAL A 529 -28.08 0.89 -2.16
C VAL A 529 -28.50 -0.51 -1.69
N THR A 530 -28.54 -0.72 -0.37
CA THR A 530 -28.85 -2.04 0.23
C THR A 530 -30.25 -2.54 -0.16
N SER A 531 -31.25 -1.66 -0.18
CA SER A 531 -32.62 -2.02 -0.58
C SER A 531 -32.68 -2.45 -2.04
N PHE A 532 -31.87 -1.86 -2.92
CA PHE A 532 -31.80 -2.26 -4.31
C PHE A 532 -31.10 -3.61 -4.47
N VAL A 533 -30.00 -3.85 -3.74
CA VAL A 533 -29.34 -5.17 -3.69
C VAL A 533 -30.33 -6.25 -3.27
N GLN A 534 -31.07 -6.00 -2.17
CA GLN A 534 -32.09 -6.91 -1.66
C GLN A 534 -33.21 -7.16 -2.68
N GLU A 535 -33.66 -6.11 -3.37
CA GLU A 535 -34.70 -6.20 -4.41
C GLU A 535 -34.23 -7.06 -5.58
N ILE A 536 -33.05 -6.79 -6.14
CA ILE A 536 -32.46 -7.58 -7.24
C ILE A 536 -32.30 -9.03 -6.83
N TYR A 537 -31.68 -9.30 -5.68
CA TYR A 537 -31.49 -10.65 -5.19
C TYR A 537 -32.82 -11.41 -5.08
N ARG A 538 -33.83 -10.79 -4.47
CA ARG A 538 -35.15 -11.41 -4.30
C ARG A 538 -35.81 -11.72 -5.65
N GLU A 539 -35.80 -10.78 -6.60
CA GLU A 539 -36.46 -10.98 -7.90
C GLU A 539 -35.71 -12.00 -8.76
N VAL A 540 -34.37 -11.97 -8.79
CA VAL A 540 -33.55 -12.98 -9.50
C VAL A 540 -33.81 -14.37 -8.94
N LYS A 541 -33.80 -14.54 -7.60
CA LYS A 541 -34.04 -15.83 -6.96
C LYS A 541 -35.46 -16.35 -7.15
N LYS A 542 -36.46 -15.48 -7.36
CA LYS A 542 -37.82 -15.90 -7.74
C LYS A 542 -37.86 -16.50 -9.14
N ILE A 543 -37.11 -15.94 -10.09
CA ILE A 543 -37.06 -16.40 -11.48
C ILE A 543 -36.30 -17.72 -11.59
N LYS A 544 -35.05 -17.73 -11.11
CA LYS A 544 -34.18 -18.91 -11.11
C LYS A 544 -33.46 -19.01 -9.75
N PRO A 545 -33.97 -19.82 -8.80
CA PRO A 545 -33.43 -19.90 -7.43
C PRO A 545 -31.95 -20.28 -7.31
N LYS A 546 -31.39 -20.94 -8.34
CA LYS A 546 -30.00 -21.40 -8.37
C LYS A 546 -29.02 -20.40 -8.98
N ILE A 547 -29.50 -19.37 -9.67
CA ILE A 547 -28.64 -18.36 -10.31
C ILE A 547 -27.85 -17.63 -9.24
N ILE A 548 -26.54 -17.50 -9.46
CA ILE A 548 -25.64 -16.81 -8.54
C ILE A 548 -25.80 -15.31 -8.69
N VAL A 549 -25.98 -14.59 -7.58
CA VAL A 549 -25.91 -13.12 -7.57
C VAL A 549 -24.59 -12.72 -6.94
N SER A 550 -23.66 -12.24 -7.76
CA SER A 550 -22.34 -11.79 -7.33
C SER A 550 -22.18 -10.28 -7.47
N VAL A 551 -21.34 -9.68 -6.62
CA VAL A 551 -21.15 -8.22 -6.60
C VAL A 551 -19.67 -7.86 -6.45
N ALA A 552 -19.18 -6.94 -7.28
CA ALA A 552 -17.89 -6.28 -7.11
C ALA A 552 -17.97 -5.22 -6.00
N VAL A 553 -17.05 -5.28 -5.03
CA VAL A 553 -17.09 -4.41 -3.85
C VAL A 553 -15.74 -3.78 -3.53
N GLY A 554 -15.75 -2.68 -2.79
CA GLY A 554 -14.51 -2.09 -2.26
C GLY A 554 -13.81 -3.04 -1.28
N PRO A 555 -12.47 -3.04 -1.24
CA PRO A 555 -11.67 -4.02 -0.51
C PRO A 555 -11.84 -3.94 1.02
N SER A 556 -11.98 -2.73 1.56
CA SER A 556 -12.23 -2.48 2.99
C SER A 556 -13.70 -2.16 3.23
N LEU A 557 -14.32 -2.80 4.23
CA LEU A 557 -15.72 -2.51 4.58
C LEU A 557 -15.89 -1.06 5.06
N SER A 558 -14.95 -0.58 5.86
CA SER A 558 -15.01 0.76 6.45
C SER A 558 -15.06 1.84 5.37
N GLU A 559 -14.09 1.81 4.46
CA GLU A 559 -14.04 2.74 3.32
C GLU A 559 -15.26 2.55 2.41
N SER A 560 -15.64 1.30 2.13
CA SER A 560 -16.79 0.98 1.28
C SER A 560 -18.08 1.62 1.80
N ARG A 561 -18.29 1.59 3.12
CA ARG A 561 -19.44 2.22 3.76
C ARG A 561 -19.33 3.74 3.75
N LEU A 562 -18.23 4.30 4.25
CA LEU A 562 -18.10 5.75 4.43
C LEU A 562 -18.07 6.49 3.10
N LYS A 563 -17.28 6.01 2.15
CA LYS A 563 -17.11 6.68 0.86
C LYS A 563 -18.21 6.31 -0.14
N TYR A 564 -18.50 5.02 -0.28
CA TYR A 564 -19.36 4.53 -1.37
C TYR A 564 -20.77 4.09 -0.92
N LYS A 565 -21.08 4.13 0.38
CA LYS A 565 -22.34 3.62 0.95
C LYS A 565 -22.60 2.14 0.64
N GLN A 566 -21.52 1.39 0.40
CA GLN A 566 -21.54 0.00 0.00
C GLN A 566 -21.33 -0.90 1.22
N ASN A 567 -22.40 -1.20 1.96
CA ASN A 567 -22.32 -2.04 3.16
C ASN A 567 -22.42 -3.54 2.84
N TRP A 568 -21.38 -4.06 2.19
CA TRP A 568 -21.32 -5.47 1.82
C TRP A 568 -21.28 -6.42 3.02
N GLY A 569 -20.85 -5.93 4.20
CA GLY A 569 -20.93 -6.69 5.46
C GLY A 569 -22.37 -6.97 5.88
N ASN A 570 -23.26 -5.97 5.76
CA ASN A 570 -24.70 -6.15 5.98
C ASN A 570 -25.33 -7.07 4.93
N TRP A 571 -24.91 -6.97 3.66
CA TRP A 571 -25.40 -7.83 2.59
C TRP A 571 -25.03 -9.29 2.82
N ALA A 572 -23.80 -9.56 3.25
CA ALA A 572 -23.32 -10.88 3.60
C ALA A 572 -24.14 -11.49 4.76
N GLN A 573 -24.31 -10.75 5.86
CA GLN A 573 -25.06 -11.22 7.04
C GLN A 573 -26.56 -11.41 6.76
N ASN A 574 -27.14 -10.64 5.85
CA ASN A 574 -28.53 -10.77 5.45
C ASN A 574 -28.77 -11.71 4.27
N ARG A 575 -27.70 -12.23 3.64
CA ARG A 575 -27.78 -13.05 2.42
C ARG A 575 -28.53 -12.33 1.28
N TYR A 576 -28.18 -11.06 1.07
CA TYR A 576 -28.64 -10.30 -0.10
C TYR A 576 -27.76 -10.50 -1.34
N VAL A 577 -26.71 -11.32 -1.22
CA VAL A 577 -25.79 -11.71 -2.28
C VAL A 577 -25.33 -13.14 -2.01
N ASP A 578 -24.90 -13.85 -3.05
CA ASP A 578 -24.30 -15.18 -2.89
C ASP A 578 -22.78 -15.12 -2.77
N VAL A 579 -22.17 -14.21 -3.53
CA VAL A 579 -20.73 -14.08 -3.71
C VAL A 579 -20.33 -12.61 -3.71
N LEU A 580 -19.21 -12.29 -3.05
CA LEU A 580 -18.55 -10.99 -3.14
C LEU A 580 -17.22 -11.11 -3.88
N PHE A 581 -16.91 -10.11 -4.69
CA PHE A 581 -15.62 -9.93 -5.37
C PHE A 581 -14.99 -8.61 -4.93
N PRO A 582 -14.27 -8.57 -3.80
CA PRO A 582 -13.56 -7.37 -3.38
C PRO A 582 -12.46 -7.01 -4.39
N MET A 583 -12.39 -5.74 -4.79
CA MET A 583 -11.37 -5.22 -5.70
C MET A 583 -10.06 -4.97 -4.95
N ASP A 584 -9.36 -6.05 -4.61
CA ASP A 584 -8.10 -6.06 -3.85
C ASP A 584 -6.90 -5.69 -4.72
N TYR A 585 -7.03 -4.58 -5.46
CA TYR A 585 -6.05 -4.08 -6.42
C TYR A 585 -4.85 -3.43 -5.71
N LYS A 586 -4.06 -4.27 -5.02
CA LYS A 586 -2.89 -3.88 -4.23
C LYS A 586 -1.59 -4.17 -4.99
N SER A 587 -0.63 -3.28 -4.84
CA SER A 587 0.72 -3.42 -5.41
C SER A 587 1.75 -4.00 -4.43
N SER A 588 1.40 -4.12 -3.15
CA SER A 588 2.22 -4.74 -2.10
C SER A 588 1.51 -5.97 -1.53
N LEU A 589 2.26 -6.92 -0.97
CA LEU A 589 1.68 -8.09 -0.32
C LEU A 589 1.14 -7.73 1.07
N GLU A 590 1.80 -6.78 1.75
CA GLU A 590 1.42 -6.32 3.08
C GLU A 590 0.04 -5.65 3.06
N ASP A 591 -0.23 -4.77 2.10
CA ASP A 591 -1.55 -4.13 1.97
C ASP A 591 -2.63 -5.15 1.58
N LEU A 592 -2.28 -6.16 0.79
CA LEU A 592 -3.18 -7.26 0.43
C LEU A 592 -3.54 -8.08 1.67
N GLU A 593 -2.56 -8.46 2.49
CA GLU A 593 -2.80 -9.22 3.72
C GLU A 593 -3.73 -8.48 4.70
N ILE A 594 -3.56 -7.16 4.83
CA ILE A 594 -4.40 -6.33 5.71
C ILE A 594 -5.87 -6.37 5.29
N VAL A 595 -6.15 -6.20 3.98
CA VAL A 595 -7.55 -6.22 3.51
C VAL A 595 -8.17 -7.61 3.58
N LEU A 596 -7.40 -8.66 3.27
CA LEU A 596 -7.84 -10.04 3.36
C LEU A 596 -8.21 -10.46 4.79
N GLU A 597 -7.44 -10.01 5.79
CA GLU A 597 -7.75 -10.26 7.21
C GLU A 597 -9.10 -9.64 7.61
N GLY A 598 -9.35 -8.40 7.17
CA GLY A 598 -10.64 -7.73 7.37
C GLY A 598 -11.81 -8.50 6.73
N GLN A 599 -11.62 -8.98 5.50
CA GLN A 599 -12.63 -9.74 4.74
C GLN A 599 -12.89 -11.13 5.33
N LYS A 600 -11.88 -11.81 5.88
CA LYS A 600 -12.02 -13.15 6.47
C LYS A 600 -13.07 -13.20 7.58
N ASN A 601 -13.31 -12.09 8.29
CA ASN A 601 -14.38 -11.99 9.30
C ASN A 601 -15.79 -12.27 8.75
N TYR A 602 -15.99 -12.08 7.45
CA TYR A 602 -17.26 -12.23 6.73
C TYR A 602 -17.35 -13.49 5.86
N SER A 603 -16.25 -14.23 5.67
CA SER A 603 -16.21 -15.44 4.84
C SER A 603 -17.08 -16.58 5.37
N ARG A 604 -17.54 -16.50 6.63
CA ARG A 604 -18.54 -17.42 7.20
C ARG A 604 -19.97 -17.16 6.71
N TYR A 605 -20.25 -15.95 6.22
CA TYR A 605 -21.60 -15.51 5.84
C TYR A 605 -21.81 -15.56 4.31
N VAL A 606 -20.73 -15.37 3.54
CA VAL A 606 -20.75 -15.26 2.09
C VAL A 606 -19.44 -15.78 1.50
N HIS A 607 -19.48 -16.32 0.29
CA HIS A 607 -18.26 -16.62 -0.45
C HIS A 607 -17.60 -15.32 -0.89
N ILE A 608 -16.27 -15.26 -0.78
CA ILE A 608 -15.48 -14.07 -1.12
C ILE A 608 -14.36 -14.54 -2.05
N TYR A 609 -14.22 -13.89 -3.20
CA TYR A 609 -13.16 -14.13 -4.17
C TYR A 609 -12.37 -12.83 -4.39
N PRO A 610 -11.23 -12.68 -3.71
CA PRO A 610 -10.33 -11.52 -3.87
C PRO A 610 -9.99 -11.25 -5.34
N GLY A 611 -10.20 -10.01 -5.77
CA GLY A 611 -9.91 -9.52 -7.11
C GLY A 611 -8.48 -8.99 -7.22
N LEU A 612 -7.64 -9.61 -8.04
CA LEU A 612 -6.23 -9.27 -8.23
C LEU A 612 -6.03 -8.50 -9.54
N ALA A 613 -5.34 -7.36 -9.48
CA ALA A 613 -5.16 -6.45 -10.61
C ALA A 613 -3.94 -6.77 -11.48
N ALA A 614 -4.12 -7.54 -12.56
CA ALA A 614 -3.07 -7.83 -13.53
C ALA A 614 -2.39 -6.57 -14.09
N PHE A 615 -3.13 -5.47 -14.29
CA PHE A 615 -2.59 -4.20 -14.77
C PHE A 615 -1.61 -3.52 -13.80
N ALA A 616 -1.77 -3.78 -12.49
CA ALA A 616 -0.97 -3.16 -11.44
C ALA A 616 0.37 -3.88 -11.22
N LEU A 617 0.47 -5.14 -11.62
CA LEU A 617 1.65 -5.96 -11.38
C LEU A 617 2.78 -5.66 -12.37
N LYS A 618 4.01 -5.98 -11.95
CA LYS A 618 5.22 -5.85 -12.77
C LYS A 618 5.48 -7.10 -13.60
N ASN A 619 5.16 -8.27 -13.05
CA ASN A 619 5.38 -9.58 -13.67
C ASN A 619 4.48 -10.64 -13.02
N GLU A 620 4.52 -11.84 -13.60
CA GLU A 620 3.77 -13.01 -13.19
C GLU A 620 4.20 -13.59 -11.83
N ASP A 621 5.43 -13.36 -11.36
CA ASP A 621 5.84 -13.81 -10.02
C ASP A 621 5.11 -13.05 -8.90
N GLU A 622 4.78 -11.77 -9.14
CA GLU A 622 3.91 -11.02 -8.24
C GLU A 622 2.50 -11.62 -8.18
N MET A 623 1.95 -12.07 -9.32
CA MET A 623 0.64 -12.73 -9.37
C MET A 623 0.66 -14.04 -8.58
N MET A 624 1.67 -14.88 -8.79
CA MET A 624 1.82 -16.14 -8.06
C MET A 624 1.91 -15.91 -6.54
N ARG A 625 2.64 -14.88 -6.10
CA ARG A 625 2.74 -14.52 -4.68
C ARG A 625 1.42 -13.99 -4.10
N GLN A 626 0.65 -13.20 -4.85
CA GLN A 626 -0.66 -12.74 -4.40
C GLN A 626 -1.65 -13.90 -4.26
N ILE A 627 -1.71 -14.81 -5.24
CA ILE A 627 -2.56 -16.01 -5.16
C ILE A 627 -2.16 -16.87 -3.96
N LYS A 628 -0.86 -17.03 -3.70
CA LYS A 628 -0.36 -17.72 -2.51
C LYS A 628 -0.96 -17.14 -1.23
N VAL A 629 -0.87 -15.82 -1.04
CA VAL A 629 -1.40 -15.13 0.15
C VAL A 629 -2.91 -15.32 0.28
N VAL A 630 -3.66 -15.22 -0.83
CA VAL A 630 -5.12 -15.46 -0.84
C VAL A 630 -5.44 -16.88 -0.37
N LYS A 631 -4.71 -17.88 -0.88
CA LYS A 631 -4.86 -19.28 -0.45
C LYS A 631 -4.47 -19.52 1.00
N GLU A 632 -3.38 -18.94 1.48
CA GLU A 632 -2.92 -19.06 2.88
C GLU A 632 -3.93 -18.43 3.86
N LYS A 633 -4.66 -17.40 3.45
CA LYS A 633 -5.79 -16.85 4.21
C LYS A 633 -7.06 -17.71 4.12
N GLY A 634 -7.05 -18.78 3.33
CA GLY A 634 -8.13 -19.76 3.20
C GLY A 634 -9.37 -19.22 2.47
N PHE A 635 -9.16 -18.41 1.42
CA PHE A 635 -10.23 -18.07 0.49
C PHE A 635 -10.33 -19.15 -0.61
N PRO A 636 -11.54 -19.59 -0.99
CA PRO A 636 -11.72 -20.73 -1.89
C PRO A 636 -11.73 -20.33 -3.38
N GLY A 637 -10.98 -19.29 -3.73
CA GLY A 637 -10.89 -18.79 -5.09
C GLY A 637 -10.33 -17.38 -5.20
N VAL A 638 -10.03 -17.00 -6.44
CA VAL A 638 -9.48 -15.70 -6.85
C VAL A 638 -10.16 -15.24 -8.13
N ALA A 639 -10.13 -13.93 -8.37
CA ALA A 639 -10.59 -13.33 -9.60
C ALA A 639 -9.51 -12.42 -10.20
N ILE A 640 -9.19 -12.56 -11.49
CA ILE A 640 -8.13 -11.77 -12.14
C ILE A 640 -8.75 -10.63 -12.96
N PHE A 641 -8.38 -9.39 -12.65
CA PHE A 641 -8.77 -8.18 -13.36
C PHE A 641 -7.60 -7.61 -14.18
N SER A 642 -7.60 -7.65 -15.50
CA SER A 642 -8.62 -8.24 -16.38
C SER A 642 -7.98 -8.90 -17.61
N THR A 643 -8.81 -9.55 -18.43
CA THR A 643 -8.40 -10.28 -19.65
C THR A 643 -7.48 -9.46 -20.54
N SER A 644 -7.74 -8.17 -20.72
CA SER A 644 -6.91 -7.28 -21.55
C SER A 644 -5.45 -7.15 -21.12
N TYR A 645 -5.12 -7.51 -19.87
CA TYR A 645 -3.75 -7.44 -19.33
C TYR A 645 -3.06 -8.80 -19.29
N ILE A 646 -3.71 -9.85 -19.77
CA ILE A 646 -3.11 -11.18 -19.95
C ILE A 646 -2.45 -11.21 -21.33
N LYS A 647 -1.21 -11.68 -21.38
CA LYS A 647 -0.40 -11.76 -22.60
C LYS A 647 -1.16 -12.46 -23.73
N ASN A 648 -1.11 -11.86 -24.92
CA ASN A 648 -1.76 -12.30 -26.17
C ASN A 648 -3.31 -12.21 -26.22
N LEU A 649 -4.00 -11.82 -25.14
CA LEU A 649 -5.47 -11.76 -25.13
C LEU A 649 -6.05 -10.42 -25.60
N ASN A 650 -5.25 -9.34 -25.60
CA ASN A 650 -5.62 -8.08 -26.23
C ASN A 650 -4.39 -7.45 -26.93
N PRO A 651 -4.36 -7.39 -28.27
CA PRO A 651 -3.20 -6.90 -29.01
C PRO A 651 -2.97 -5.39 -28.88
N THR A 652 -3.94 -4.63 -28.34
CA THR A 652 -3.82 -3.17 -28.15
C THR A 652 -3.23 -2.78 -26.80
N THR A 653 -3.13 -3.73 -25.87
CA THR A 653 -2.55 -3.49 -24.55
C THR A 653 -1.03 -3.68 -24.60
N THR A 654 -0.27 -2.65 -24.24
CA THR A 654 1.20 -2.68 -24.27
C THR A 654 1.83 -3.33 -23.03
N LYS A 655 1.17 -3.22 -21.87
CA LYS A 655 1.61 -3.82 -20.61
C LYS A 655 0.77 -5.06 -20.30
N THR A 656 1.36 -6.24 -20.45
CA THR A 656 0.69 -7.52 -20.17
C THR A 656 1.55 -8.42 -19.28
N ILE A 657 0.92 -9.34 -18.55
CA ILE A 657 1.60 -10.38 -17.76
C ILE A 657 1.35 -11.77 -18.36
N ASP A 658 2.36 -12.65 -18.27
CA ASP A 658 2.28 -14.02 -18.78
C ASP A 658 1.77 -14.96 -17.68
N LEU A 659 0.53 -15.41 -17.78
CA LEU A 659 -0.08 -16.28 -16.78
C LEU A 659 0.15 -17.79 -17.01
N SER A 660 1.04 -18.17 -17.93
CA SER A 660 1.33 -19.58 -18.22
C SER A 660 1.83 -20.37 -17.01
N LEU A 661 2.42 -19.74 -15.99
CA LEU A 661 2.83 -20.41 -14.76
C LEU A 661 1.65 -20.88 -13.90
N LEU A 662 0.45 -20.37 -14.11
CA LEU A 662 -0.75 -20.89 -13.43
C LEU A 662 -1.00 -22.35 -13.82
N LYS A 663 -0.74 -22.72 -15.08
CA LYS A 663 -0.91 -24.07 -15.62
C LYS A 663 0.03 -25.12 -15.04
N THR A 664 1.17 -24.71 -14.50
CA THR A 664 2.11 -25.61 -13.83
C THR A 664 1.99 -25.50 -12.31
N GLY A 665 1.47 -24.38 -11.81
CA GLY A 665 1.23 -24.10 -10.39
C GLY A 665 -0.22 -24.22 -9.96
N TYR A 666 -0.79 -23.10 -9.47
CA TYR A 666 -2.05 -23.10 -8.73
C TYR A 666 -3.25 -23.62 -9.53
N PHE A 667 -3.25 -23.46 -10.85
CA PHE A 667 -4.34 -23.88 -11.73
C PHE A 667 -4.01 -25.12 -12.55
N ARG A 668 -3.00 -25.91 -12.13
CA ARG A 668 -2.55 -27.09 -12.87
C ARG A 668 -3.63 -28.16 -13.08
N GLU A 669 -4.42 -28.45 -12.06
CA GLU A 669 -5.52 -29.41 -12.16
C GLU A 669 -6.82 -28.67 -12.50
N ASP A 670 -7.74 -29.32 -13.21
CA ASP A 670 -9.07 -28.78 -13.44
C ASP A 670 -9.80 -28.59 -12.10
N ALA A 671 -10.62 -27.54 -12.02
CA ALA A 671 -11.37 -27.24 -10.81
C ALA A 671 -12.81 -26.83 -11.09
N ILE A 672 -13.69 -27.10 -10.13
CA ILE A 672 -15.06 -26.63 -10.09
C ILE A 672 -15.21 -25.43 -9.16
N THR A 673 -16.20 -24.59 -9.41
CA THR A 673 -16.49 -23.42 -8.57
C THR A 673 -16.89 -23.81 -7.14
N ALA A 674 -16.43 -23.04 -6.17
CA ALA A 674 -16.65 -23.33 -4.75
C ALA A 674 -18.04 -22.94 -4.22
N HIS A 675 -18.77 -22.09 -4.95
CA HIS A 675 -20.07 -21.54 -4.52
C HIS A 675 -21.29 -22.32 -5.02
N ALA A 676 -21.10 -23.34 -5.87
CA ALA A 676 -22.17 -24.15 -6.44
C ALA A 676 -22.08 -25.63 -5.97
N PRO A 677 -22.56 -25.97 -4.76
CA PRO A 677 -22.47 -27.32 -4.20
C PRO A 677 -23.46 -28.29 -4.88
N THR A 678 -23.14 -28.70 -6.11
CA THR A 678 -23.86 -29.73 -6.88
C THR A 678 -23.48 -31.14 -6.41
N LYS A 679 -24.05 -32.19 -7.02
CA LYS A 679 -23.62 -33.58 -6.75
C LYS A 679 -22.12 -33.76 -7.05
N GLY A 680 -21.66 -33.23 -8.19
CA GLY A 680 -20.25 -33.28 -8.59
C GLY A 680 -19.33 -32.63 -7.56
N PHE A 681 -19.77 -31.57 -6.90
CA PHE A 681 -18.99 -30.92 -5.84
C PHE A 681 -18.65 -31.83 -4.66
N PHE A 682 -19.63 -32.61 -4.18
CA PHE A 682 -19.37 -33.56 -3.10
C PHE A 682 -18.52 -34.75 -3.57
N GLU A 683 -18.70 -35.19 -4.82
CA GLU A 683 -17.89 -36.25 -5.42
C GLU A 683 -16.43 -35.82 -5.54
N THR A 684 -16.16 -34.63 -6.07
CA THR A 684 -14.82 -34.04 -6.18
C THR A 684 -14.14 -33.91 -4.81
N PHE A 685 -14.86 -33.49 -3.77
CA PHE A 685 -14.28 -33.41 -2.43
C PHE A 685 -13.89 -34.78 -1.86
N ILE A 686 -14.74 -35.78 -2.06
CA ILE A 686 -14.45 -37.15 -1.62
C ILE A 686 -13.21 -37.67 -2.36
N GLU A 687 -13.11 -37.41 -3.67
CA GLU A 687 -11.91 -37.71 -4.47
C GLU A 687 -10.65 -37.00 -3.94
N GLU A 688 -10.71 -35.71 -3.57
CA GLU A 688 -9.57 -34.99 -2.99
C GLU A 688 -9.07 -35.59 -1.68
N ILE A 689 -9.98 -36.00 -0.78
CA ILE A 689 -9.58 -36.70 0.45
C ILE A 689 -9.01 -38.09 0.13
N GLU A 690 -9.62 -38.84 -0.78
CA GLU A 690 -9.10 -40.16 -1.19
C GLU A 690 -7.70 -40.05 -1.79
N ASP A 691 -7.45 -39.04 -2.62
CA ASP A 691 -6.12 -38.73 -3.18
C ASP A 691 -5.12 -38.41 -2.06
N SER A 692 -5.52 -37.60 -1.09
CA SER A 692 -4.68 -37.26 0.07
C SER A 692 -4.29 -38.50 0.88
N ILE A 693 -5.23 -39.43 1.07
CA ILE A 693 -4.97 -40.71 1.77
C ILE A 693 -3.98 -41.55 0.98
N VAL A 694 -4.15 -41.67 -0.33
CA VAL A 694 -3.24 -42.43 -1.19
C VAL A 694 -1.84 -41.82 -1.13
N ILE A 695 -1.72 -40.50 -1.27
CA ILE A 695 -0.45 -39.78 -1.18
C ILE A 695 0.24 -40.03 0.16
N LEU A 696 -0.49 -39.91 1.27
CA LEU A 696 0.06 -40.14 2.60
C LEU A 696 0.49 -41.60 2.78
N GLN A 697 -0.28 -42.57 2.28
CA GLN A 697 0.08 -43.99 2.32
C GLN A 697 1.34 -44.29 1.50
N GLU A 698 1.42 -43.80 0.25
CA GLU A 698 2.57 -44.01 -0.64
C GLU A 698 3.88 -43.43 -0.09
N ASN A 699 3.78 -42.31 0.62
CA ASN A 699 4.91 -41.64 1.27
C ASN A 699 5.20 -42.19 2.68
N GLY A 700 4.46 -43.20 3.16
CA GLY A 700 4.71 -43.89 4.43
C GLY A 700 4.21 -43.15 5.67
N PHE A 701 3.32 -42.17 5.51
CA PHE A 701 2.70 -41.43 6.60
C PHE A 701 1.46 -42.13 7.18
N LEU A 702 0.84 -43.05 6.43
CA LEU A 702 -0.29 -43.88 6.89
C LEU A 702 0.04 -45.38 6.78
N THR A 703 -0.40 -46.16 7.76
CA THR A 703 -0.38 -47.62 7.71
C THR A 703 -1.51 -48.18 6.83
N ASP A 704 -1.40 -49.44 6.42
CA ASP A 704 -2.46 -50.12 5.67
C ASP A 704 -3.77 -50.22 6.47
N GLU A 705 -3.69 -50.38 7.79
CA GLU A 705 -4.84 -50.44 8.70
C GLU A 705 -5.53 -49.08 8.79
N GLU A 706 -4.78 -48.00 9.01
CA GLU A 706 -5.31 -46.63 9.04
C GLU A 706 -5.92 -46.23 7.69
N THR A 707 -5.25 -46.56 6.58
CA THR A 707 -5.74 -46.29 5.23
C THR A 707 -7.06 -47.01 4.95
N LYS A 708 -7.14 -48.30 5.30
CA LYS A 708 -8.37 -49.08 5.17
C LYS A 708 -9.50 -48.49 6.02
N TRP A 709 -9.20 -48.09 7.25
CA TRP A 709 -10.16 -47.45 8.15
C TRP A 709 -10.65 -46.11 7.58
N LEU A 710 -9.76 -45.24 7.10
CA LEU A 710 -10.11 -43.95 6.48
C LEU A 710 -11.02 -44.14 5.27
N LYS A 711 -10.66 -45.04 4.35
CA LYS A 711 -11.47 -45.36 3.16
C LYS A 711 -12.86 -45.89 3.54
N GLU A 712 -12.95 -46.71 4.58
CA GLU A 712 -14.25 -47.18 5.10
C GLU A 712 -15.07 -46.04 5.69
N LYS A 713 -14.45 -45.12 6.45
CA LYS A 713 -15.16 -43.95 7.00
C LYS A 713 -15.68 -43.02 5.91
N ILE A 714 -14.86 -42.73 4.91
CA ILE A 714 -15.20 -41.84 3.80
C ILE A 714 -16.31 -42.44 2.95
N LYS A 715 -16.23 -43.73 2.61
CA LYS A 715 -17.28 -44.43 1.88
C LYS A 715 -18.65 -44.39 2.58
N ASN A 716 -18.63 -44.34 3.92
CA ASN A 716 -19.83 -44.27 4.74
C ASN A 716 -20.35 -42.83 4.93
N ILE A 717 -19.63 -41.80 4.47
CA ILE A 717 -20.15 -40.44 4.40
C ILE A 717 -21.27 -40.43 3.36
N LEU A 718 -22.47 -40.03 3.77
CA LEU A 718 -23.63 -40.02 2.89
C LEU A 718 -23.53 -38.87 1.88
N ILE A 719 -23.44 -39.23 0.60
CA ILE A 719 -23.44 -38.27 -0.50
C ILE A 719 -24.89 -37.77 -0.75
N TRP A 720 -25.06 -36.47 -0.51
CA TRP A 720 -26.19 -35.55 -0.72
C TRP A 720 -27.62 -36.06 -1.07
N ASN A 721 -28.60 -35.56 -0.30
CA ASN A 721 -29.93 -35.15 -0.77
C ASN A 721 -30.33 -33.80 -0.12
N LYS A 722 -31.45 -33.15 -0.54
CA LYS A 722 -31.87 -31.78 -0.14
C LYS A 722 -31.90 -31.48 1.38
N ASN A 723 -32.04 -32.49 2.25
CA ASN A 723 -32.00 -32.33 3.72
C ASN A 723 -30.61 -32.61 4.32
N GLY A 724 -29.60 -32.86 3.48
CA GLY A 724 -28.34 -33.53 3.85
C GLY A 724 -27.12 -32.65 4.12
N ILE A 725 -27.07 -31.36 3.78
CA ILE A 725 -25.85 -30.54 4.01
C ILE A 725 -25.50 -30.42 5.51
N VAL A 726 -26.50 -30.31 6.38
CA VAL A 726 -26.30 -30.28 7.85
C VAL A 726 -25.80 -31.64 8.34
N ASN A 727 -26.33 -32.73 7.80
CA ASN A 727 -25.87 -34.09 8.13
C ASN A 727 -24.43 -34.30 7.65
N PHE A 728 -24.12 -33.91 6.41
CA PHE A 728 -22.77 -33.95 5.85
C PHE A 728 -21.78 -33.15 6.71
N TRP A 729 -22.14 -31.93 7.12
CA TRP A 729 -21.34 -31.13 8.06
C TRP A 729 -21.08 -31.85 9.38
N GLN A 730 -22.11 -32.49 9.96
CA GLN A 730 -21.98 -33.26 11.20
C GLN A 730 -21.07 -34.48 11.02
N GLN A 731 -21.16 -35.17 9.87
CA GLN A 731 -20.30 -36.30 9.53
C GLN A 731 -18.84 -35.85 9.38
N LEU A 732 -18.56 -34.75 8.68
CA LEU A 732 -17.21 -34.17 8.60
C LEU A 732 -16.68 -33.73 9.97
N SER A 733 -17.54 -33.11 10.77
CA SER A 733 -17.20 -32.69 12.13
C SER A 733 -16.88 -33.87 13.05
N ALA A 734 -17.54 -35.01 12.88
CA ALA A 734 -17.22 -36.24 13.59
C ALA A 734 -15.95 -36.89 13.04
N LEU A 735 -15.78 -36.91 11.71
CA LEU A 735 -14.62 -37.51 11.05
C LEU A 735 -13.31 -36.85 11.49
N LYS A 736 -13.24 -35.52 11.57
CA LYS A 736 -12.01 -34.84 12.03
C LYS A 736 -11.61 -35.22 13.46
N ILE A 737 -12.59 -35.40 14.36
CA ILE A 737 -12.34 -35.82 15.75
C ILE A 737 -11.83 -37.26 15.77
N GLN A 738 -12.43 -38.11 14.93
CA GLN A 738 -12.00 -39.50 14.78
C GLN A 738 -10.59 -39.58 14.19
N ILE A 739 -10.25 -38.79 13.17
CA ILE A 739 -8.89 -38.72 12.59
C ILE A 739 -7.88 -38.35 13.68
N ALA A 740 -8.12 -37.27 14.43
CA ALA A 740 -7.25 -36.83 15.51
C ALA A 740 -7.02 -37.89 16.62
N SER A 741 -7.97 -38.83 16.78
CA SER A 741 -7.90 -39.87 17.81
C SER A 741 -7.37 -41.21 17.31
N ASN A 742 -7.41 -41.47 16.00
CA ASN A 742 -7.14 -42.80 15.43
C ASN A 742 -5.94 -42.82 14.46
N ILE A 743 -5.50 -41.67 13.94
CA ILE A 743 -4.31 -41.58 13.09
C ILE A 743 -3.10 -41.29 13.98
N THR A 744 -2.11 -42.18 13.93
CA THR A 744 -0.93 -42.15 14.82
C THR A 744 0.12 -41.15 14.36
N ASN A 745 0.25 -40.94 13.05
CA ASN A 745 1.15 -39.94 12.49
C ASN A 745 0.53 -38.54 12.59
N TYR A 746 1.21 -37.64 13.31
CA TYR A 746 0.73 -36.29 13.58
C TYR A 746 0.55 -35.44 12.32
N ASP A 747 1.52 -35.50 11.39
CA ASP A 747 1.48 -34.72 10.14
C ASP A 747 0.34 -35.21 9.24
N ALA A 748 0.18 -36.54 9.10
CA ALA A 748 -0.93 -37.13 8.37
C ALA A 748 -2.29 -36.71 8.93
N SER A 749 -2.42 -36.70 10.27
CA SER A 749 -3.62 -36.24 10.95
C SER A 749 -3.92 -34.77 10.66
N ILE A 750 -2.92 -33.88 10.72
CA ILE A 750 -3.11 -32.45 10.42
C ILE A 750 -3.58 -32.27 8.99
N ILE A 751 -2.89 -32.88 8.02
CA ILE A 751 -3.18 -32.72 6.59
C ILE A 751 -4.63 -33.10 6.28
N LEU A 752 -5.07 -34.27 6.73
CA LEU A 752 -6.46 -34.73 6.51
C LEU A 752 -7.49 -33.83 7.22
N ILE A 753 -7.16 -33.32 8.41
CA ILE A 753 -8.03 -32.40 9.15
C ILE A 753 -8.13 -31.04 8.45
N GLU A 754 -7.03 -30.54 7.89
CA GLU A 754 -6.99 -29.30 7.11
C GLU A 754 -7.83 -29.41 5.85
N GLU A 755 -7.78 -30.53 5.11
CA GLU A 755 -8.66 -30.77 3.96
C GLU A 755 -10.15 -30.74 4.37
N ILE A 756 -10.49 -31.36 5.50
CA ILE A 756 -11.85 -31.27 6.06
C ILE A 756 -12.19 -29.82 6.42
N TYR A 757 -11.27 -29.06 7.03
CA TYR A 757 -11.51 -27.66 7.39
C TYR A 757 -11.71 -26.77 6.17
N LYS A 758 -10.92 -26.93 5.11
CA LYS A 758 -11.09 -26.20 3.84
C LYS A 758 -12.52 -26.38 3.31
N MET A 759 -13.00 -27.61 3.25
CA MET A 759 -14.37 -27.91 2.82
C MET A 759 -15.43 -27.35 3.77
N MET A 760 -15.21 -27.46 5.09
CA MET A 760 -16.10 -26.84 6.07
C MET A 760 -16.13 -25.31 5.89
N ASP A 761 -15.03 -24.65 5.58
CA ASP A 761 -15.01 -23.22 5.30
C ASP A 761 -15.80 -22.89 4.02
N ILE A 762 -15.68 -23.69 2.97
CA ILE A 762 -16.46 -23.55 1.72
C ILE A 762 -17.95 -23.72 1.95
N LEU A 763 -18.36 -24.68 2.79
CA LEU A 763 -19.77 -24.98 3.07
C LEU A 763 -20.41 -24.00 4.06
N ARG A 764 -19.61 -23.28 4.85
CA ARG A 764 -20.11 -22.43 5.95
C ARG A 764 -21.07 -21.34 5.47
N PRO A 765 -20.81 -20.58 4.39
CA PRO A 765 -21.77 -19.62 3.83
C PRO A 765 -23.12 -20.23 3.46
N ILE A 766 -23.12 -21.46 2.93
CA ILE A 766 -24.35 -22.16 2.48
C ILE A 766 -25.18 -22.60 3.69
N LEU A 767 -24.51 -23.13 4.73
CA LEU A 767 -25.18 -23.45 5.99
C LEU A 767 -25.75 -22.20 6.67
N TYR A 768 -24.97 -21.12 6.70
CA TYR A 768 -25.43 -19.85 7.23
C TYR A 768 -26.67 -19.34 6.48
N ALA A 769 -26.71 -19.47 5.15
CA ALA A 769 -27.87 -19.08 4.36
C ALA A 769 -29.14 -19.82 4.77
N LYS A 770 -29.05 -21.14 4.99
CA LYS A 770 -30.16 -21.95 5.48
C LYS A 770 -30.59 -21.55 6.89
N GLU A 771 -29.64 -21.25 7.78
CA GLU A 771 -29.95 -20.75 9.12
C GLU A 771 -30.59 -19.37 9.12
N ARG A 772 -30.36 -18.58 8.06
CA ARG A 772 -30.85 -17.21 7.91
C ARG A 772 -32.28 -17.14 7.36
N GLU A 773 -32.75 -18.19 6.70
CA GLU A 773 -34.11 -18.29 6.16
C GLU A 773 -35.18 -17.99 7.23
N GLY A 774 -36.15 -17.14 6.87
CA GLY A 774 -37.26 -16.77 7.74
C GLY A 774 -36.93 -15.84 8.93
N LYS A 775 -35.64 -15.50 9.16
CA LYS A 775 -35.26 -14.56 10.22
C LYS A 775 -35.44 -13.10 9.77
N ALA A 776 -35.76 -12.20 10.72
CA ALA A 776 -35.90 -10.77 10.45
C ALA A 776 -34.58 -10.14 9.94
N PRO A 777 -34.60 -9.15 9.02
CA PRO A 777 -33.42 -8.42 8.57
C PRO A 777 -32.56 -7.84 9.70
N ILE A 778 -31.25 -8.03 9.63
CA ILE A 778 -30.26 -7.36 10.48
C ILE A 778 -30.11 -5.95 9.96
N LYS A 779 -30.47 -4.97 10.77
CA LYS A 779 -30.36 -3.55 10.40
C LYS A 779 -28.91 -3.10 10.43
N ALA A 780 -28.55 -2.19 9.52
CA ALA A 780 -27.28 -1.51 9.58
C ALA A 780 -27.19 -0.63 10.83
N THR A 781 -26.00 -0.55 11.40
CA THR A 781 -25.67 0.31 12.55
C THR A 781 -24.68 1.39 12.14
N LYS A 782 -24.59 2.47 12.91
CA LYS A 782 -23.59 3.54 12.69
C LYS A 782 -22.19 2.92 12.49
N PRO A 783 -21.45 3.29 11.43
CA PRO A 783 -20.04 2.92 11.31
C PRO A 783 -19.27 3.29 12.59
N PRO A 784 -18.42 2.38 13.12
CA PRO A 784 -17.66 2.65 14.34
C PRO A 784 -16.74 3.87 14.21
N GLU A 785 -16.28 4.18 13.00
CA GLU A 785 -15.35 5.26 12.68
C GLU A 785 -16.03 6.64 12.61
N MET A 786 -17.37 6.70 12.50
CA MET A 786 -18.07 7.98 12.51
C MET A 786 -18.06 8.60 13.90
N VAL A 787 -17.40 9.75 14.03
CA VAL A 787 -17.47 10.61 15.21
C VAL A 787 -18.81 11.35 15.20
N VAL A 788 -19.47 11.40 16.37
CA VAL A 788 -20.75 12.10 16.57
C VAL A 788 -20.65 12.96 17.81
N VAL A 789 -21.14 14.19 17.70
CA VAL A 789 -21.19 15.19 18.76
C VAL A 789 -22.64 15.61 18.93
N GLU A 790 -23.23 15.31 20.09
CA GLU A 790 -24.66 15.57 20.37
C GLU A 790 -25.02 17.05 20.34
N ASN A 791 -24.12 17.92 20.80
CA ASN A 791 -24.33 19.37 20.84
C ASN A 791 -23.17 20.06 20.14
N LEU A 792 -23.31 20.26 18.82
CA LEU A 792 -22.35 21.03 18.05
C LEU A 792 -22.37 22.49 18.48
N ILE A 793 -21.18 23.08 18.61
CA ILE A 793 -21.03 24.51 18.78
C ILE A 793 -21.34 25.18 17.44
N PRO A 794 -22.21 26.21 17.40
CA PRO A 794 -22.49 26.94 16.16
C PRO A 794 -21.22 27.49 15.53
N LEU A 795 -21.14 27.40 14.20
CA LEU A 795 -20.02 27.97 13.46
C LEU A 795 -19.98 29.49 13.66
N PRO A 796 -18.84 30.05 14.11
CA PRO A 796 -18.75 31.48 14.36
C PRO A 796 -18.71 32.24 13.02
N LYS A 797 -19.18 33.49 13.04
CA LYS A 797 -19.13 34.41 11.90
C LYS A 797 -18.34 35.66 12.29
N MET A 798 -17.48 36.13 11.40
CA MET A 798 -16.71 37.35 11.53
C MET A 798 -16.94 38.23 10.32
N GLN A 799 -17.35 39.47 10.55
CA GLN A 799 -17.45 40.50 9.52
C GLN A 799 -16.18 41.31 9.52
N ILE A 800 -15.55 41.46 8.35
CA ILE A 800 -14.30 42.18 8.20
C ILE A 800 -14.43 43.32 7.20
N GLN A 801 -13.84 44.47 7.53
CA GLN A 801 -14.00 45.70 6.77
C GLN A 801 -12.87 45.87 5.75
N LYS A 802 -13.17 46.52 4.62
CA LYS A 802 -12.15 46.95 3.66
C LYS A 802 -11.41 48.18 4.19
N VAL A 803 -10.09 48.17 4.18
CA VAL A 803 -9.25 49.32 4.56
C VAL A 803 -8.56 49.93 3.35
N SER A 804 -8.31 51.25 3.39
CA SER A 804 -7.55 51.96 2.35
C SER A 804 -6.05 52.07 2.64
N THR A 805 -5.67 51.95 3.92
CA THR A 805 -4.30 52.08 4.39
C THR A 805 -3.95 50.83 5.20
N PRO A 806 -3.24 49.85 4.62
CA PRO A 806 -2.91 48.61 5.31
C PRO A 806 -1.81 48.82 6.36
N PRO A 807 -1.69 47.92 7.36
CA PRO A 807 -0.67 47.97 8.40
C PRO A 807 0.69 47.54 7.84
N VAL A 808 1.75 47.93 8.54
CA VAL A 808 3.09 47.43 8.30
C VAL A 808 3.24 46.12 9.06
N ILE A 809 3.51 45.02 8.34
CA ILE A 809 3.79 43.73 8.99
C ILE A 809 5.22 43.74 9.51
N ASP A 810 5.40 44.13 10.77
CA ASP A 810 6.69 44.22 11.45
C ASP A 810 6.66 43.75 12.92
N GLY A 811 5.49 43.35 13.44
CA GLY A 811 5.33 42.87 14.81
C GLY A 811 5.05 43.98 15.81
N GLU A 812 4.76 45.20 15.36
CA GLU A 812 4.25 46.30 16.18
C GLU A 812 2.77 46.56 15.87
N ILE A 813 1.96 46.85 16.91
CA ILE A 813 0.52 47.05 16.71
C ILE A 813 0.27 48.48 16.20
N ASP A 814 0.03 48.62 14.89
CA ASP A 814 -0.40 49.86 14.25
C ASP A 814 -1.78 50.36 14.75
N ASN A 815 -1.98 51.68 14.73
CA ASN A 815 -3.24 52.33 15.14
C ASN A 815 -4.48 51.79 14.40
N ILE A 816 -4.33 51.33 13.15
CA ILE A 816 -5.45 50.79 12.36
C ILE A 816 -6.08 49.57 13.03
N TRP A 817 -5.31 48.80 13.80
CA TRP A 817 -5.83 47.66 14.55
C TRP A 817 -6.79 48.10 15.68
N GLU A 818 -6.66 49.31 16.23
CA GLU A 818 -7.50 49.80 17.33
C GLU A 818 -8.98 49.95 16.92
N GLU A 819 -9.24 50.21 15.64
CA GLU A 819 -10.59 50.39 15.08
C GLU A 819 -11.32 49.07 14.81
N ILE A 820 -10.62 47.94 14.95
CA ILE A 820 -11.12 46.60 14.62
C ILE A 820 -11.42 45.83 15.90
N GLU A 821 -12.60 45.21 15.98
CA GLU A 821 -13.01 44.43 17.14
C GLU A 821 -12.27 43.08 17.21
N TRP A 822 -11.96 42.64 18.44
CA TRP A 822 -11.41 41.30 18.68
C TRP A 822 -12.48 40.22 18.50
N SER A 823 -12.06 39.04 18.04
CA SER A 823 -12.86 37.83 18.16
C SER A 823 -13.13 37.47 19.63
N ASN A 824 -14.11 36.60 19.84
CA ASN A 824 -14.22 35.86 21.10
C ASN A 824 -12.93 35.06 21.37
N ASN A 825 -12.71 34.70 22.64
CA ASN A 825 -11.65 33.78 23.02
C ASN A 825 -11.79 32.45 22.27
N PHE A 826 -10.67 31.84 21.93
CA PHE A 826 -10.63 30.53 21.29
C PHE A 826 -11.24 29.45 22.18
N LEU A 827 -11.59 28.34 21.55
CA LEU A 827 -12.09 27.11 22.17
C LEU A 827 -11.04 26.01 22.04
N THR A 828 -11.10 24.97 22.88
CA THR A 828 -10.34 23.73 22.64
C THR A 828 -10.84 23.06 21.37
N ASN A 829 -9.92 22.54 20.57
CA ASN A 829 -10.25 21.94 19.29
C ASN A 829 -11.08 20.65 19.38
N ASP A 830 -10.96 19.91 20.48
CA ASP A 830 -11.51 18.56 20.65
C ASP A 830 -12.92 18.56 21.26
N ARG A 831 -13.18 19.47 22.19
CA ARG A 831 -14.43 19.55 22.98
C ARG A 831 -15.16 20.86 22.82
N GLY A 832 -14.48 21.90 22.35
CA GLY A 832 -15.05 23.23 22.25
C GLY A 832 -15.25 23.91 23.61
N GLU A 833 -14.49 23.53 24.63
CA GLU A 833 -14.46 24.23 25.91
C GLU A 833 -13.67 25.55 25.75
N PRO A 834 -13.86 26.58 26.60
CA PRO A 834 -13.03 27.79 26.52
C PRO A 834 -11.54 27.45 26.58
N PHE A 835 -10.75 27.94 25.62
CA PHE A 835 -9.31 27.70 25.60
C PHE A 835 -8.67 28.41 26.82
N PRO A 836 -7.87 27.71 27.63
CA PRO A 836 -7.48 28.17 28.96
C PRO A 836 -6.49 29.34 28.98
N PHE A 837 -5.91 29.69 27.82
CA PHE A 837 -5.02 30.83 27.65
C PHE A 837 -5.65 31.76 26.62
N GLU A 838 -5.98 32.99 27.02
CA GLU A 838 -6.73 33.91 26.17
C GLU A 838 -6.03 34.05 24.81
N THR A 839 -6.75 33.68 23.76
CA THR A 839 -6.27 33.75 22.39
C THR A 839 -7.39 34.30 21.52
N LYS A 840 -7.08 35.35 20.78
CA LYS A 840 -8.06 36.12 19.99
C LYS A 840 -7.41 36.70 18.74
N VAL A 841 -8.25 37.02 17.76
CA VAL A 841 -7.80 37.56 16.47
C VAL A 841 -8.55 38.83 16.08
N LYS A 842 -7.87 39.71 15.35
CA LYS A 842 -8.46 40.78 14.54
C LYS A 842 -8.21 40.46 13.08
N ALA A 843 -9.14 40.81 12.19
CA ALA A 843 -8.93 40.67 10.77
C ALA A 843 -9.62 41.79 9.96
N PHE A 844 -8.99 42.19 8.87
CA PHE A 844 -9.54 43.09 7.84
C PHE A 844 -8.86 42.82 6.50
N TYR A 845 -9.32 43.45 5.43
CA TYR A 845 -8.80 43.19 4.08
C TYR A 845 -8.62 44.46 3.26
N ASP A 846 -7.80 44.37 2.20
CA ASP A 846 -7.76 45.36 1.12
C ASP A 846 -8.14 44.71 -0.23
N GLU A 847 -7.76 45.30 -1.36
CA GLU A 847 -8.10 44.73 -2.68
C GLU A 847 -7.48 43.36 -2.96
N ASN A 848 -6.35 43.04 -2.32
CA ASN A 848 -5.55 41.87 -2.66
C ASN A 848 -5.23 40.99 -1.44
N TYR A 849 -5.28 41.53 -0.23
CA TYR A 849 -4.72 40.88 0.95
C TYR A 849 -5.71 40.80 2.12
N LEU A 850 -5.64 39.68 2.83
CA LEU A 850 -6.19 39.51 4.17
C LEU A 850 -5.11 39.82 5.20
N TYR A 851 -5.45 40.64 6.17
CA TYR A 851 -4.61 40.99 7.30
C TYR A 851 -5.18 40.37 8.57
N VAL A 852 -4.34 39.67 9.33
CA VAL A 852 -4.74 39.00 10.59
C VAL A 852 -3.74 39.35 11.68
N LEU A 853 -4.25 39.77 12.85
CA LEU A 853 -3.47 39.98 14.06
C LEU A 853 -3.94 38.99 15.14
N PHE A 854 -3.03 38.14 15.61
CA PHE A 854 -3.22 37.28 16.78
C PHE A 854 -2.70 37.96 18.04
N SER A 855 -3.41 37.79 19.16
CA SER A 855 -2.92 38.00 20.53
C SER A 855 -3.05 36.67 21.27
N CYS A 856 -1.92 36.21 21.82
CA CYS A 856 -1.78 34.89 22.44
C CYS A 856 -1.23 35.05 23.86
N GLU A 857 -2.09 34.96 24.88
CA GLU A 857 -1.68 34.96 26.28
C GLU A 857 -0.71 33.80 26.54
N GLU A 858 0.45 34.10 27.10
CA GLU A 858 1.46 33.12 27.48
C GLU A 858 2.11 33.53 28.81
N PRO A 859 1.57 33.08 29.95
CA PRO A 859 2.10 33.47 31.26
C PRO A 859 3.52 32.95 31.52
N ALA A 860 3.98 31.94 30.76
CA ALA A 860 5.29 31.32 30.90
C ALA A 860 6.11 31.44 29.60
N LEU A 861 6.24 32.65 29.04
CA LEU A 861 6.99 32.92 27.80
C LEU A 861 8.41 32.34 27.77
N TYR A 862 9.05 32.20 28.94
CA TYR A 862 10.41 31.65 29.07
C TYR A 862 10.46 30.11 28.99
N GLU A 863 9.32 29.42 29.17
CA GLU A 863 9.17 27.96 29.00
C GLU A 863 8.57 27.58 27.65
N MET A 864 8.23 28.59 26.82
CA MET A 864 7.57 28.40 25.53
C MET A 864 8.48 27.62 24.56
N LYS A 865 7.91 26.59 23.92
CA LYS A 865 8.66 25.77 22.96
C LYS A 865 8.59 26.43 21.59
N VAL A 866 9.70 27.03 21.17
CA VAL A 866 9.79 27.63 19.83
C VAL A 866 10.60 26.70 18.93
N ILE A 867 10.01 26.34 17.80
CA ILE A 867 10.71 25.66 16.71
C ILE A 867 11.12 26.73 15.69
N GLU A 868 12.38 26.71 15.31
CA GLU A 868 12.97 27.68 14.39
C GLU A 868 13.71 26.98 13.25
N GLY A 869 13.72 27.62 12.08
CA GLY A 869 14.39 27.09 10.90
C GLY A 869 14.04 27.88 9.65
N PRO A 870 14.44 27.40 8.46
CA PRO A 870 13.97 27.97 7.20
C PRO A 870 12.45 27.84 7.07
N ARG A 871 11.88 28.55 6.09
CA ARG A 871 10.49 28.34 5.67
C ARG A 871 10.24 26.85 5.42
N ASP A 872 9.04 26.40 5.74
CA ASP A 872 8.59 24.99 5.70
C ASP A 872 9.19 24.08 6.78
N THR A 873 9.87 24.66 7.77
CA THR A 873 10.14 23.96 9.04
C THR A 873 8.80 23.64 9.71
N ARG A 874 8.63 22.42 10.26
CA ARG A 874 7.40 21.97 10.95
C ARG A 874 7.15 22.71 12.28
N VAL A 875 6.86 24.00 12.18
CA VAL A 875 6.76 24.94 13.29
C VAL A 875 5.55 24.67 14.19
N TYR A 876 4.54 23.95 13.70
CA TYR A 876 3.40 23.48 14.49
C TYR A 876 3.77 22.48 15.60
N LEU A 877 5.01 21.96 15.61
CA LEU A 877 5.58 21.18 16.72
C LEU A 877 6.08 22.05 17.90
N GLY A 878 5.91 23.37 17.80
CA GLY A 878 6.09 24.35 18.85
C GLY A 878 4.97 25.39 18.85
N ASP A 879 5.08 26.37 19.73
CA ASP A 879 4.12 27.46 19.85
C ASP A 879 4.00 28.24 18.55
N SER A 880 2.77 28.23 18.02
CA SER A 880 2.44 28.74 16.69
C SER A 880 0.96 29.10 16.59
N VAL A 881 0.65 29.95 15.62
CA VAL A 881 -0.72 30.24 15.18
C VAL A 881 -0.89 29.79 13.75
N GLU A 882 -2.11 29.39 13.39
CA GLU A 882 -2.42 28.94 12.04
C GLU A 882 -3.68 29.59 11.49
N VAL A 883 -3.71 29.77 10.17
CA VAL A 883 -4.85 30.28 9.40
C VAL A 883 -5.19 29.27 8.33
N PHE A 884 -6.42 28.76 8.38
CA PHE A 884 -6.97 27.88 7.36
C PHE A 884 -8.00 28.63 6.54
N ILE A 885 -7.91 28.57 5.20
CA ILE A 885 -8.84 29.25 4.30
C ILE A 885 -9.35 28.25 3.26
N TRP A 886 -10.67 28.04 3.23
CA TRP A 886 -11.33 27.24 2.20
C TRP A 886 -12.12 28.20 1.28
N PRO A 887 -11.54 28.59 0.13
CA PRO A 887 -12.04 29.71 -0.69
C PRO A 887 -13.30 29.39 -1.48
N ASP A 888 -13.47 28.12 -1.86
CA ASP A 888 -14.59 27.67 -2.68
C ASP A 888 -15.08 26.32 -2.17
N GLU A 889 -16.25 26.32 -1.53
CA GLU A 889 -16.86 25.09 -1.04
C GLU A 889 -17.19 24.10 -2.16
N SER A 890 -17.36 24.60 -3.40
CA SER A 890 -17.68 23.77 -4.58
C SER A 890 -16.54 22.84 -5.01
N VAL A 891 -15.33 23.09 -4.50
CA VAL A 891 -14.17 22.21 -4.66
C VAL A 891 -13.88 21.56 -3.31
N PRO A 892 -14.40 20.34 -3.06
CA PRO A 892 -14.29 19.68 -1.77
C PRO A 892 -12.85 19.58 -1.29
N SER A 893 -12.63 19.93 -0.03
CA SER A 893 -11.36 19.74 0.68
C SER A 893 -10.14 20.48 0.10
N LYS A 894 -10.28 21.38 -0.88
CA LYS A 894 -9.18 22.24 -1.36
C LYS A 894 -9.08 23.52 -0.53
N TYR A 895 -8.36 23.46 0.59
CA TYR A 895 -8.10 24.61 1.46
C TYR A 895 -6.61 24.91 1.56
N TYR A 896 -6.30 26.11 2.04
CA TYR A 896 -4.94 26.63 2.23
C TYR A 896 -4.67 26.75 3.73
N HIS A 897 -3.45 26.42 4.13
CA HIS A 897 -3.02 26.36 5.52
C HIS A 897 -1.72 27.14 5.67
N TYR A 898 -1.73 28.14 6.54
CA TYR A 898 -0.58 28.97 6.87
C TYR A 898 -0.29 28.89 8.36
N VAL A 899 0.97 28.65 8.73
CA VAL A 899 1.44 28.54 10.11
C VAL A 899 2.55 29.54 10.35
N VAL A 900 2.49 30.23 11.49
CA VAL A 900 3.52 31.16 11.93
C VAL A 900 3.92 30.80 13.36
N SER A 901 5.19 30.46 13.57
CA SER A 901 5.73 30.21 14.91
C SER A 901 5.84 31.50 15.72
N ALA A 902 5.97 31.39 17.04
CA ALA A 902 6.20 32.52 17.94
C ALA A 902 7.54 33.27 17.75
N ASN A 903 8.37 32.88 16.77
CA ASN A 903 9.53 33.66 16.32
C ASN A 903 9.45 34.14 14.86
N GLY A 904 8.30 33.94 14.20
CA GLY A 904 8.06 34.41 12.84
C GLY A 904 8.51 33.45 11.73
N THR A 905 8.91 32.22 12.05
CA THR A 905 9.16 31.17 11.06
C THR A 905 7.83 30.73 10.44
N ILE A 906 7.78 30.64 9.11
CA ILE A 906 6.58 30.33 8.33
C ILE A 906 6.61 28.87 7.86
N TYR A 907 5.48 28.20 7.92
CA TYR A 907 5.18 26.96 7.22
C TYR A 907 3.84 27.09 6.53
N ASP A 908 3.70 26.51 5.34
CA ASP A 908 2.44 26.54 4.64
C ASP A 908 2.26 25.36 3.70
N GLU A 909 0.99 25.08 3.39
CA GLU A 909 0.61 23.98 2.54
C GLU A 909 -0.77 24.21 1.90
N ILE A 910 -1.00 23.52 0.79
CA ILE A 910 -2.34 23.36 0.23
C ILE A 910 -2.85 21.98 0.60
N MET A 911 -3.95 21.92 1.34
CA MET A 911 -4.47 20.70 1.97
C MET A 911 -3.46 20.07 2.94
N LEU A 912 -2.65 19.14 2.45
CA LEU A 912 -1.56 18.44 3.17
C LEU A 912 -0.29 18.35 2.30
N ASP A 913 -0.21 19.18 1.26
CA ASP A 913 0.93 19.26 0.35
C ASP A 913 1.80 20.47 0.70
N SER A 914 2.81 20.23 1.53
CA SER A 914 3.77 21.24 2.00
C SER A 914 4.82 21.65 0.96
N ARG A 915 4.68 21.23 -0.30
CA ARG A 915 5.51 21.74 -1.41
C ARG A 915 4.98 23.07 -1.94
N TRP A 916 3.72 23.39 -1.63
CA TRP A 916 3.12 24.66 -2.00
C TRP A 916 3.59 25.76 -1.04
N ASN A 917 4.08 26.85 -1.62
CA ASN A 917 4.63 28.01 -0.91
C ASN A 917 3.86 29.26 -1.34
N GLY A 918 2.89 29.67 -0.54
CA GLY A 918 2.04 30.84 -0.75
C GLY A 918 2.72 32.19 -0.52
N HIS A 919 2.11 33.24 -1.03
CA HIS A 919 2.50 34.62 -0.81
C HIS A 919 1.95 35.10 0.53
N ILE A 920 2.74 34.84 1.58
CA ILE A 920 2.50 35.30 2.95
C ILE A 920 3.67 36.17 3.43
N LYS A 921 3.33 37.23 4.18
CA LYS A 921 4.29 37.93 5.04
C LYS A 921 3.80 37.85 6.48
N ALA A 922 4.68 37.52 7.41
CA ALA A 922 4.37 37.48 8.83
C ALA A 922 5.46 38.13 9.69
N ALA A 923 5.07 38.66 10.84
CA ALA A 923 5.98 39.16 11.86
C ALA A 923 5.41 38.87 13.25
N THR A 924 6.27 38.67 14.25
CA THR A 924 5.87 38.33 15.61
C THR A 924 6.63 39.13 16.64
N ASN A 925 5.99 39.42 17.77
CA ASN A 925 6.62 40.13 18.88
C ASN A 925 6.17 39.55 20.22
N LYS A 926 7.11 39.44 21.17
CA LYS A 926 6.84 38.94 22.52
C LYS A 926 6.68 40.12 23.45
N LEU A 927 5.50 40.22 24.07
CA LEU A 927 5.19 41.22 25.08
C LEU A 927 5.46 40.61 26.48
N LYS A 928 4.85 41.16 27.53
CA LYS A 928 5.16 40.76 28.91
C LYS A 928 4.59 39.38 29.30
N GLU A 929 3.31 39.15 29.00
CA GLU A 929 2.54 37.94 29.35
C GLU A 929 1.75 37.42 28.14
N GLU A 930 2.10 37.89 26.94
CA GLU A 930 1.49 37.49 25.67
C GLU A 930 2.52 37.64 24.54
N TRP A 931 2.23 37.04 23.39
CA TRP A 931 2.93 37.33 22.14
C TRP A 931 1.90 37.56 21.03
N ILE A 932 2.30 38.32 20.02
CA ILE A 932 1.46 38.69 18.88
C ILE A 932 2.05 38.18 17.58
N ALA A 933 1.18 37.95 16.61
CA ALA A 933 1.56 37.63 15.23
C ALA A 933 0.71 38.44 14.25
N GLU A 934 1.36 39.18 13.37
CA GLU A 934 0.76 39.87 12.23
C GLU A 934 0.99 39.06 10.97
N LEU A 935 -0.07 38.82 10.21
CA LEU A 935 -0.05 38.07 8.95
C LEU A 935 -0.68 38.91 7.85
N LYS A 936 -0.08 38.84 6.66
CA LYS A 936 -0.61 39.35 5.39
C LYS A 936 -0.63 38.20 4.39
N ILE A 937 -1.83 37.81 3.95
CA ILE A 937 -2.08 36.66 3.08
C ILE A 937 -2.67 37.15 1.75
N ASP A 938 -2.11 36.70 0.63
CA ASP A 938 -2.61 37.02 -0.72
C ASP A 938 -3.91 36.28 -1.05
N LEU A 939 -5.01 37.01 -1.15
CA LEU A 939 -6.34 36.46 -1.43
C LEU A 939 -6.50 36.06 -2.90
N GLN A 940 -5.81 36.74 -3.82
CA GLN A 940 -5.93 36.46 -5.26
C GLN A 940 -5.24 35.14 -5.62
N GLU A 941 -4.07 34.88 -5.02
CA GLU A 941 -3.32 33.65 -5.24
C GLU A 941 -4.15 32.40 -4.89
N ILE A 942 -4.85 32.46 -3.76
CA ILE A 942 -5.67 31.35 -3.26
C ILE A 942 -7.10 31.36 -3.81
N GLY A 943 -7.43 32.29 -4.70
CA GLY A 943 -8.71 32.34 -5.40
C GLY A 943 -9.91 32.70 -4.51
N VAL A 944 -9.72 33.51 -3.47
CA VAL A 944 -10.82 34.03 -2.66
C VAL A 944 -11.59 35.11 -3.43
N ASP A 945 -12.90 34.92 -3.54
CA ASP A 945 -13.84 35.91 -4.08
C ASP A 945 -14.38 36.77 -2.94
N VAL A 946 -13.84 37.98 -2.78
CA VAL A 946 -14.25 38.93 -1.70
C VAL A 946 -15.70 39.42 -1.82
N SER A 947 -16.43 39.07 -2.88
CA SER A 947 -17.87 39.32 -2.95
C SER A 947 -18.72 38.24 -2.28
N LYS A 948 -18.09 37.16 -1.80
CA LYS A 948 -18.73 36.00 -1.18
C LYS A 948 -18.25 35.81 0.25
N ILE A 949 -19.01 35.04 1.01
CA ILE A 949 -18.59 34.57 2.33
C ILE A 949 -17.56 33.44 2.13
N THR A 950 -16.44 33.52 2.84
CA THR A 950 -15.35 32.53 2.78
C THR A 950 -15.27 31.73 4.07
N ARG A 951 -14.87 30.47 3.98
CA ARG A 951 -14.71 29.59 5.14
C ARG A 951 -13.30 29.76 5.72
N VAL A 952 -13.18 30.09 7.00
CA VAL A 952 -11.88 30.33 7.68
C VAL A 952 -11.82 29.67 9.04
N ASN A 953 -10.64 29.24 9.47
CA ASN A 953 -10.38 28.99 10.88
C ASN A 953 -9.05 29.61 11.31
N PHE A 954 -9.03 30.07 12.55
CA PHE A 954 -7.83 30.60 13.21
C PHE A 954 -7.51 29.69 14.38
N THR A 955 -6.26 29.23 14.47
CA THR A 955 -5.87 28.21 15.46
C THR A 955 -4.59 28.60 16.19
N ARG A 956 -4.35 27.94 17.33
CA ARG A 956 -3.17 28.08 18.16
C ARG A 956 -2.69 26.71 18.60
N ASN A 957 -1.42 26.41 18.35
CA ASN A 957 -0.71 25.33 19.03
C ASN A 957 0.04 25.95 20.21
N ARG A 958 -0.21 25.45 21.41
CA ARG A 958 0.55 25.84 22.61
C ARG A 958 1.29 24.63 23.16
N TRP A 959 2.61 24.72 23.29
CA TRP A 959 3.44 23.59 23.70
C TRP A 959 4.06 23.80 25.08
N LYS A 960 4.08 22.73 25.88
CA LYS A 960 4.86 22.65 27.11
C LYS A 960 5.60 21.32 27.15
N GLY A 961 6.89 21.33 26.83
CA GLY A 961 7.67 20.11 26.61
C GLY A 961 7.13 19.32 25.41
N ASP A 962 6.69 18.09 25.64
CA ASP A 962 6.10 17.21 24.61
C ASP A 962 4.57 17.18 24.62
N ALA A 963 3.93 17.98 25.49
CA ALA A 963 2.48 18.12 25.54
C ALA A 963 2.04 19.36 24.76
N ALA A 964 1.05 19.20 23.89
CA ALA A 964 0.42 20.28 23.14
C ALA A 964 -1.02 20.50 23.61
N LEU A 965 -1.43 21.77 23.64
CA LEU A 965 -2.81 22.21 23.76
C LEU A 965 -3.20 22.94 22.48
N TYR A 966 -4.36 22.59 21.95
CA TYR A 966 -4.83 23.06 20.65
C TYR A 966 -6.06 23.96 20.85
N GLY A 967 -5.92 25.22 20.46
CA GLY A 967 -6.98 26.22 20.50
C GLY A 967 -7.44 26.57 19.09
N CYS A 968 -8.72 26.88 18.90
CA CYS A 968 -9.26 27.34 17.64
C CYS A 968 -10.45 28.28 17.84
N TRP A 969 -10.62 29.21 16.91
CA TRP A 969 -11.78 30.09 16.86
C TRP A 969 -13.06 29.33 16.53
N SER A 970 -13.02 28.42 15.56
CA SER A 970 -14.10 27.49 15.24
C SER A 970 -13.72 26.06 15.62
N CYS A 971 -14.49 25.43 16.51
CA CYS A 971 -14.22 24.07 17.00
C CYS A 971 -14.38 23.01 15.90
N THR A 972 -13.33 22.19 15.72
CA THR A 972 -13.26 21.15 14.68
C THR A 972 -13.44 19.72 15.21
N TYR A 973 -13.59 19.54 16.53
CA TYR A 973 -13.73 18.24 17.22
C TYR A 973 -12.60 17.24 16.92
N GLY A 974 -11.36 17.73 16.90
CA GLY A 974 -10.17 16.92 16.64
C GLY A 974 -9.21 17.61 15.67
N SER A 975 -9.06 17.07 14.46
CA SER A 975 -8.12 17.63 13.49
C SER A 975 -8.51 19.05 13.07
N PHE A 976 -7.55 19.97 13.01
CA PHE A 976 -7.75 21.29 12.40
C PHE A 976 -8.05 21.19 10.89
N HIS A 977 -7.66 20.09 10.24
CA HIS A 977 -7.92 19.81 8.84
C HIS A 977 -9.36 19.34 8.57
N THR A 978 -10.35 20.02 9.15
CA THR A 978 -11.79 19.73 8.98
C THR A 978 -12.52 20.96 8.41
N PRO A 979 -12.42 21.24 7.09
CA PRO A 979 -12.95 22.45 6.48
C PRO A 979 -14.46 22.66 6.66
N GLU A 980 -15.24 21.58 6.76
CA GLU A 980 -16.68 21.63 7.03
C GLU A 980 -17.01 22.21 8.42
N ARG A 981 -16.01 22.37 9.29
CA ARG A 981 -16.10 23.01 10.60
C ARG A 981 -15.41 24.38 10.69
N PHE A 982 -14.92 24.93 9.59
CA PHE A 982 -14.43 26.32 9.56
C PHE A 982 -15.56 27.32 9.80
N GLY A 983 -15.25 28.46 10.42
CA GLY A 983 -16.21 29.55 10.59
C GLY A 983 -16.42 30.33 9.28
N TYR A 984 -17.21 31.39 9.36
CA TYR A 984 -17.56 32.23 8.22
C TYR A 984 -16.89 33.60 8.30
N LEU A 985 -16.19 33.99 7.24
CA LEU A 985 -15.60 35.31 7.05
C LEU A 985 -16.40 36.06 5.98
N GLU A 986 -17.02 37.18 6.37
CA GLU A 986 -17.82 38.03 5.48
C GLU A 986 -17.10 39.34 5.22
N PHE A 987 -16.81 39.60 3.95
CA PHE A 987 -16.15 40.82 3.47
C PHE A 987 -17.22 41.92 3.27
N LEU A 988 -17.08 43.03 4.01
CA LEU A 988 -18.01 44.17 3.97
C LEU A 988 -17.61 45.24 2.96
#